data_AF-A0A094FV30-F1
#
_entry.id   AF-A0A094FV30-F1
#
_cell.length_a   1.000
_cell.length_b   1.000
_cell.length_c   1.000
_cell.angle_alpha   90.00
_cell.angle_beta   90.00
_cell.angle_gamma   90.00
#
_symmetry.space_group_name_H-M   'P 1'
#
loop_
_entity.id
_entity.type
_entity.pdbx_description
1 polymer ?
#
loop_
_entity_poly.entity_id
_entity_poly.type
_entity_poly.pdbx_seq_one_letter_code
_entity_poly.pdbx_strand_id
1 'polypeptide(L)'
;MIRSLIDIYRNEGKLPDCRMSFCKGLTQGGSNADIVLADSYLKNITEGVDWATGYEAVVSDAEDEPLNWSVEGRGGLNSWKNLHYIPTDDFDPYGFGPFTRSISRTVEYAYDDFCIAEMAKGMDKIADAEKYLERSGYWKNMYLNGTWGYQDPILCSPLYNFTSCYLSPGGHETYEGSSWLYTFFVPQDMASLILTLGGPETFIERLTYLHSYPDLLYLGDEQAFLPVFQYHYGGRPALSAVQAHTYIPSQFNNTFNGIPGNEDSGAMGSFSSLAMMGLWPISGQDVYLITPPFFKEVNITNGQTGKTSTVRNINFDAEYENVFIQSATLDGAPYHKNWISHSFYSQGGVCGAMSRSFGNLVSEAVPCREHTVLMALSVAAVVAPLDSNIQIRNAPATSSSETLWAIRRALSSAAVTKNDTTSENSTSLDKSWDGAVLFHYTDGAENGNLSVTASVEIICTTCYIKGTASVHFTMDEGFDFSEAVGNVTSQIRAEIGNVTETVIDYALDSAENFTLAVINHDIDGFDFPPFDIDFDVDVPKLPECNLKFQFDGLELYMEIDTILSGSATYTLNLYTSQTPIGVKVGKDLLVGVVFSIDLIISVEAEVDISSGFHIQLNDGIAFDIHMFDHDVSSITFNGGNFEFLPVTLVGANTVLT
;
A
#
# COMPACT_ATOMS: atom_id res chain seq x y z
N MET A 1 28.18 17.52 -10.17
CA MET A 1 27.23 17.81 -9.08
C MET A 1 27.57 17.02 -7.82
N ILE A 2 27.38 15.68 -7.79
CA ILE A 2 27.64 14.84 -6.59
C ILE A 2 29.02 15.05 -5.97
N ARG A 3 30.10 14.95 -6.77
CA ARG A 3 31.46 15.26 -6.33
C ARG A 3 31.59 16.67 -5.71
N SER A 4 30.89 17.65 -6.28
CA SER A 4 30.91 19.03 -5.78
C SER A 4 30.18 19.18 -4.44
N LEU A 5 29.07 18.46 -4.21
CA LEU A 5 28.39 18.43 -2.91
C LEU A 5 29.32 17.84 -1.83
N ILE A 6 29.97 16.73 -2.15
CA ILE A 6 30.96 16.09 -1.26
C ILE A 6 32.15 17.02 -1.00
N ASP A 7 32.65 17.72 -2.01
CA ASP A 7 33.75 18.69 -1.84
C ASP A 7 33.32 19.91 -1.01
N ILE A 8 32.07 20.37 -1.12
CA ILE A 8 31.53 21.41 -0.24
C ILE A 8 31.57 20.93 1.20
N TYR A 9 31.04 19.72 1.47
CA TYR A 9 31.10 19.12 2.80
C TYR A 9 32.55 19.03 3.33
N ARG A 10 33.51 18.57 2.52
CA ARG A 10 34.93 18.49 2.94
C ARG A 10 35.53 19.82 3.38
N ASN A 11 35.07 20.94 2.81
CA ASN A 11 35.64 22.26 3.07
C ASN A 11 34.83 23.08 4.09
N GLU A 12 33.52 22.81 4.22
CA GLU A 12 32.59 23.61 5.02
C GLU A 12 32.01 22.82 6.21
N GLY A 13 32.11 21.48 6.19
CA GLY A 13 31.61 20.57 7.23
C GLY A 13 30.12 20.21 7.13
N LYS A 14 29.38 20.84 6.19
CA LYS A 14 27.93 20.64 5.98
C LYS A 14 27.57 20.61 4.51
N LEU A 15 26.47 19.93 4.19
CA LEU A 15 25.88 20.02 2.86
C LEU A 15 25.08 21.33 2.74
N PRO A 16 25.04 21.92 1.54
CA PRO A 16 24.17 23.05 1.29
C PRO A 16 22.74 22.58 1.03
N ASP A 17 21.75 23.37 1.45
CA ASP A 17 20.38 23.26 0.93
C ASP A 17 20.24 24.10 -0.34
N CYS A 18 20.49 25.41 -0.21
CA CYS A 18 20.59 26.35 -1.34
C CYS A 18 22.02 26.89 -1.46
N ARG A 19 22.61 26.86 -2.67
CA ARG A 19 23.93 27.44 -2.94
C ARG A 19 24.07 27.93 -4.37
N MET A 20 24.63 29.13 -4.52
CA MET A 20 25.01 29.67 -5.83
C MET A 20 26.49 30.07 -5.82
N SER A 21 27.30 29.38 -6.63
CA SER A 21 28.75 29.56 -6.65
C SER A 21 29.37 29.40 -5.25
N PHE A 22 29.95 30.47 -4.68
CA PHE A 22 30.54 30.47 -3.34
C PHE A 22 29.61 31.03 -2.26
N CYS A 23 28.38 31.44 -2.61
CA CYS A 23 27.43 32.02 -1.66
C CYS A 23 26.50 30.95 -1.11
N LYS A 24 26.43 30.84 0.22
CA LYS A 24 25.39 30.05 0.92
C LYS A 24 24.05 30.75 0.76
N GLY A 25 23.05 30.04 0.26
CA GLY A 25 21.65 30.47 0.25
C GLY A 25 21.00 30.17 1.60
N LEU A 26 19.78 30.64 1.79
CA LEU A 26 19.01 30.30 2.97
C LEU A 26 18.39 28.90 2.81
N THR A 27 18.27 28.17 3.91
CA THR A 27 17.55 26.88 3.95
C THR A 27 16.07 27.12 3.75
N GLN A 28 15.42 26.34 2.88
CA GLN A 28 14.01 26.46 2.51
C GLN A 28 13.10 25.55 3.34
N GLY A 29 13.56 24.33 3.60
CA GLY A 29 12.97 23.41 4.57
C GLY A 29 14.08 22.77 5.37
N GLY A 30 14.75 21.79 4.78
CA GLY A 30 15.80 20.99 5.42
C GLY A 30 17.13 20.84 4.66
N SER A 31 17.67 19.63 4.67
CA SER A 31 18.96 19.24 4.08
C SER A 31 18.77 18.35 2.86
N ASN A 32 17.96 18.82 1.89
CA ASN A 32 17.52 18.01 0.74
C ASN A 32 18.67 17.58 -0.21
N ALA A 33 19.89 18.07 -0.01
CA ALA A 33 21.10 17.50 -0.62
C ALA A 33 21.32 16.03 -0.20
N ASP A 34 20.79 15.61 0.94
CA ASP A 34 20.76 14.22 1.41
C ASP A 34 20.04 13.32 0.40
N ILE A 35 18.86 13.75 -0.08
CA ILE A 35 18.07 13.05 -1.09
C ILE A 35 18.87 12.92 -2.38
N VAL A 36 19.56 13.98 -2.82
CA VAL A 36 20.36 13.96 -4.05
C VAL A 36 21.53 12.96 -3.96
N LEU A 37 22.20 12.89 -2.80
CA LEU A 37 23.28 11.94 -2.57
C LEU A 37 22.76 10.50 -2.48
N ALA A 38 21.70 10.27 -1.71
CA ALA A 38 21.09 8.96 -1.55
C ALA A 38 20.54 8.41 -2.88
N ASP A 39 19.76 9.20 -3.62
CA ASP A 39 19.21 8.82 -4.92
C ASP A 39 20.31 8.44 -5.92
N SER A 40 21.38 9.24 -5.95
CA SER A 40 22.54 9.00 -6.82
C SER A 40 23.32 7.74 -6.43
N TYR A 41 23.40 7.44 -5.13
CA TYR A 41 24.02 6.21 -4.62
C TYR A 41 23.21 4.98 -5.03
N LEU A 42 21.91 4.99 -4.75
CA LEU A 42 21.00 3.89 -5.06
C LEU A 42 20.92 3.61 -6.57
N LYS A 43 21.05 4.65 -7.39
CA LYS A 43 21.08 4.55 -8.86
C LYS A 43 22.48 4.28 -9.43
N ASN A 44 23.43 3.89 -8.58
CA ASN A 44 24.75 3.40 -8.95
C ASN A 44 25.61 4.40 -9.75
N ILE A 45 25.53 5.70 -9.42
CA ILE A 45 26.44 6.70 -10.00
C ILE A 45 27.81 6.56 -9.34
N THR A 46 28.81 6.03 -10.05
CA THR A 46 30.09 5.64 -9.42
C THR A 46 31.31 6.44 -9.87
N GLU A 47 31.24 7.15 -11.00
CA GLU A 47 32.44 7.74 -11.61
C GLU A 47 33.09 8.84 -10.74
N GLY A 48 34.19 8.47 -10.06
CA GLY A 48 34.99 9.36 -9.23
C GLY A 48 34.28 9.87 -7.98
N VAL A 49 33.21 9.19 -7.54
CA VAL A 49 32.46 9.56 -6.34
C VAL A 49 33.03 8.85 -5.11
N ASP A 50 33.34 9.63 -4.07
CA ASP A 50 33.75 9.09 -2.77
C ASP A 50 32.52 8.91 -1.88
N TRP A 51 31.89 7.75 -2.00
CA TRP A 51 30.66 7.44 -1.26
C TRP A 51 30.87 7.30 0.25
N ALA A 52 32.10 7.07 0.72
CA ALA A 52 32.39 7.07 2.15
C ALA A 52 32.24 8.48 2.73
N THR A 53 32.84 9.50 2.10
CA THR A 53 32.62 10.90 2.50
C THR A 53 31.21 11.37 2.19
N GLY A 54 30.58 10.89 1.11
CA GLY A 54 29.17 11.18 0.83
C GLY A 54 28.24 10.73 1.97
N TYR A 55 28.46 9.53 2.50
CA TYR A 55 27.72 9.02 3.65
C TYR A 55 28.02 9.80 4.94
N GLU A 56 29.30 10.15 5.16
CA GLU A 56 29.70 11.02 6.28
C GLU A 56 28.96 12.37 6.25
N ALA A 57 28.77 12.93 5.06
CA ALA A 57 28.09 14.21 4.86
C ALA A 57 26.60 14.16 5.24
N VAL A 58 25.85 13.17 4.78
CA VAL A 58 24.42 13.05 5.12
C VAL A 58 24.20 12.70 6.60
N VAL A 59 25.11 11.91 7.19
CA VAL A 59 25.09 11.64 8.63
C VAL A 59 25.42 12.90 9.44
N SER A 60 26.35 13.73 8.97
CA SER A 60 26.67 15.02 9.60
C SER A 60 25.41 15.90 9.68
N ASP A 61 24.62 16.00 8.62
CA ASP A 61 23.41 16.82 8.61
C ASP A 61 22.32 16.27 9.54
N ALA A 62 22.17 14.94 9.65
CA ALA A 62 21.20 14.31 10.54
C ALA A 62 21.63 14.27 12.02
N GLU A 63 22.93 14.32 12.31
CA GLU A 63 23.44 14.13 13.67
C GLU A 63 24.03 15.37 14.32
N ASP A 64 24.68 16.23 13.55
CA ASP A 64 25.41 17.39 14.07
C ASP A 64 24.74 18.69 13.63
N GLU A 65 24.29 19.52 14.56
CA GLU A 65 23.66 20.80 14.21
C GLU A 65 24.72 21.88 13.95
N PRO A 66 24.68 22.61 12.82
CA PRO A 66 25.56 23.75 12.63
C PRO A 66 25.08 24.96 13.44
N LEU A 67 26.02 25.79 13.89
CA LEU A 67 25.71 27.00 14.66
C LEU A 67 24.72 27.92 13.94
N ASN A 68 24.81 28.03 12.61
CA ASN A 68 23.85 28.76 11.78
C ASN A 68 23.22 27.80 10.75
N TRP A 69 22.15 27.13 11.16
CA TRP A 69 21.40 26.22 10.29
C TRP A 69 20.41 26.96 9.35
N SER A 70 20.44 28.30 9.33
CA SER A 70 19.67 29.08 8.35
C SER A 70 20.21 28.94 6.92
N VAL A 71 21.39 28.36 6.73
CA VAL A 71 22.09 28.34 5.43
C VAL A 71 22.71 26.99 5.06
N GLU A 72 22.68 26.00 5.95
CA GLU A 72 23.26 24.67 5.76
C GLU A 72 22.78 23.68 6.84
N GLY A 73 22.84 22.38 6.53
CA GLY A 73 22.46 21.31 7.45
C GLY A 73 21.05 21.41 8.01
N ARG A 74 20.81 20.72 9.13
CA ARG A 74 19.52 20.71 9.85
C ARG A 74 19.63 21.46 11.16
N GLY A 75 18.56 22.16 11.52
CA GLY A 75 18.40 22.80 12.84
C GLY A 75 17.40 22.06 13.71
N GLY A 76 17.29 22.44 14.97
CA GLY A 76 16.33 21.86 15.91
C GLY A 76 16.57 20.36 16.15
N LEU A 77 17.81 19.88 15.98
CA LEU A 77 18.11 18.45 16.06
C LEU A 77 17.90 17.89 17.46
N ASN A 78 18.06 18.72 18.49
CA ASN A 78 17.73 18.31 19.86
C ASN A 78 16.23 17.99 19.99
N SER A 79 15.35 18.83 19.42
CA SER A 79 13.91 18.60 19.43
C SER A 79 13.54 17.43 18.51
N TRP A 80 14.11 17.36 17.31
CA TRP A 80 13.94 16.22 16.40
C TRP A 80 14.22 14.88 17.08
N LYS A 81 15.36 14.76 17.79
CA LYS A 81 15.79 13.50 18.40
C LYS A 81 15.05 13.14 19.69
N ASN A 82 14.58 14.12 20.47
CA ASN A 82 13.97 13.87 21.78
C ASN A 82 12.43 13.94 21.77
N LEU A 83 11.86 14.77 20.91
CA LEU A 83 10.42 14.97 20.76
C LEU A 83 9.87 14.22 19.55
N HIS A 84 10.74 13.84 18.61
CA HIS A 84 10.39 13.12 17.39
C HIS A 84 9.52 13.93 16.42
N TYR A 85 9.70 15.25 16.41
CA TYR A 85 9.18 16.23 15.46
C TYR A 85 9.86 17.59 15.71
N ILE A 86 9.63 18.58 14.84
CA ILE A 86 10.05 19.98 15.07
C ILE A 86 8.85 20.78 15.63
N PRO A 87 8.90 21.30 16.86
CA PRO A 87 7.84 22.14 17.42
C PRO A 87 7.73 23.52 16.77
N THR A 88 6.56 24.16 16.93
CA THR A 88 6.41 25.61 16.71
C THR A 88 7.16 26.37 17.81
N ASP A 89 7.77 27.51 17.45
CA ASP A 89 8.57 28.34 18.36
C ASP A 89 9.68 27.54 19.08
N ASP A 90 10.27 26.56 18.38
CA ASP A 90 11.30 25.67 18.92
C ASP A 90 12.54 26.45 19.35
N PHE A 91 12.73 26.59 20.66
CA PHE A 91 13.90 27.26 21.21
C PHE A 91 15.13 26.33 21.13
N ASP A 92 16.06 26.74 20.29
CA ASP A 92 17.32 26.03 20.07
C ASP A 92 18.49 26.72 20.80
N PRO A 93 19.06 26.12 21.86
CA PRO A 93 20.21 26.67 22.56
C PRO A 93 21.57 26.31 21.92
N TYR A 94 21.60 25.45 20.91
CA TYR A 94 22.83 24.92 20.30
C TYR A 94 23.15 25.60 18.97
N GLY A 95 22.14 25.99 18.20
CA GLY A 95 22.25 26.76 16.97
C GLY A 95 21.34 27.98 16.93
N PHE A 96 21.30 28.63 15.76
CA PHE A 96 20.29 29.64 15.46
C PHE A 96 19.79 29.51 14.02
N GLY A 97 18.49 29.74 13.88
CA GLY A 97 17.82 29.81 12.59
C GLY A 97 16.34 30.19 12.71
N PRO A 98 15.57 30.07 11.62
CA PRO A 98 14.17 30.49 11.59
C PRO A 98 13.28 29.61 12.47
N PHE A 99 12.52 30.24 13.36
CA PHE A 99 11.53 29.60 14.26
C PHE A 99 10.26 29.12 13.55
N THR A 100 10.22 29.29 12.22
CA THR A 100 9.08 28.97 11.36
C THR A 100 9.25 27.59 10.72
N ARG A 101 8.25 27.14 9.96
CA ARG A 101 8.31 25.95 9.09
C ARG A 101 8.37 24.62 9.84
N SER A 102 7.78 24.56 11.03
CA SER A 102 7.77 23.36 11.87
C SER A 102 7.16 22.13 11.18
N ILE A 103 6.06 22.31 10.44
CA ILE A 103 5.38 21.25 9.68
C ILE A 103 6.26 20.76 8.53
N SER A 104 6.71 21.68 7.67
CA SER A 104 7.50 21.30 6.48
C SER A 104 8.83 20.65 6.88
N ARG A 105 9.53 21.21 7.86
CA ARG A 105 10.76 20.63 8.40
C ARG A 105 10.55 19.24 8.99
N THR A 106 9.43 19.01 9.70
CA THR A 106 9.14 17.70 10.29
C THR A 106 8.99 16.61 9.22
N VAL A 107 8.22 16.87 8.16
CA VAL A 107 7.99 15.88 7.11
C VAL A 107 9.18 15.74 6.15
N GLU A 108 9.91 16.83 5.88
CA GLU A 108 11.15 16.78 5.09
C GLU A 108 12.26 16.04 5.84
N TYR A 109 12.51 16.31 7.13
CA TYR A 109 13.51 15.56 7.90
C TYR A 109 13.17 14.08 8.02
N ALA A 110 11.88 13.73 8.12
CA ALA A 110 11.45 12.35 8.09
C ALA A 110 11.82 11.68 6.74
N TYR A 111 11.70 12.41 5.64
CA TYR A 111 12.06 11.90 4.33
C TYR A 111 13.58 11.84 4.11
N ASP A 112 14.32 12.84 4.59
CA ASP A 112 15.78 12.84 4.54
C ASP A 112 16.34 11.66 5.35
N ASP A 113 15.79 11.38 6.54
CA ASP A 113 16.18 10.20 7.34
C ASP A 113 15.86 8.88 6.62
N PHE A 114 14.73 8.78 5.90
CA PHE A 114 14.49 7.61 5.03
C PHE A 114 15.57 7.44 3.95
N CYS A 115 15.95 8.54 3.28
CA CYS A 115 16.99 8.51 2.27
C CYS A 115 18.36 8.07 2.84
N ILE A 116 18.69 8.52 4.06
CA ILE A 116 19.89 8.06 4.76
C ILE A 116 19.79 6.57 5.13
N ALA A 117 18.62 6.08 5.53
CA ALA A 117 18.39 4.68 5.84
C ALA A 117 18.64 3.78 4.63
N GLU A 118 18.12 4.16 3.46
CA GLU A 118 18.33 3.43 2.20
C GLU A 118 19.81 3.42 1.79
N MET A 119 20.49 4.56 1.91
CA MET A 119 21.93 4.64 1.67
C MET A 119 22.73 3.77 2.65
N ALA A 120 22.40 3.82 3.94
CA ALA A 120 23.05 3.02 4.99
C ALA A 120 22.86 1.52 4.75
N LYS A 121 21.66 1.10 4.35
CA LYS A 121 21.34 -0.28 3.97
C LYS A 121 22.21 -0.75 2.82
N GLY A 122 22.30 0.04 1.75
CA GLY A 122 23.15 -0.29 0.61
C GLY A 122 24.66 -0.25 0.90
N MET A 123 25.08 0.28 2.06
CA MET A 123 26.48 0.29 2.53
C MET A 123 26.74 -0.70 3.67
N ASP A 124 25.83 -1.63 3.95
CA ASP A 124 25.90 -2.62 5.03
C ASP A 124 26.03 -2.02 6.45
N LYS A 125 25.54 -0.78 6.65
CA LYS A 125 25.53 -0.07 7.94
C LYS A 125 24.21 -0.29 8.67
N ILE A 126 23.96 -1.53 9.07
CA ILE A 126 22.65 -2.00 9.54
C ILE A 126 22.09 -1.19 10.73
N ALA A 127 22.92 -0.87 11.74
CA ALA A 127 22.46 -0.11 12.90
C ALA A 127 22.02 1.32 12.54
N ASP A 128 22.70 1.95 11.59
CA ASP A 128 22.30 3.27 11.09
C ASP A 128 21.03 3.16 10.23
N ALA A 129 20.93 2.13 9.38
CA ALA A 129 19.73 1.87 8.58
C ALA A 129 18.48 1.72 9.46
N GLU A 130 18.55 0.93 10.54
CA GLU A 130 17.44 0.77 11.50
C GLU A 130 17.10 2.09 12.21
N LYS A 131 18.11 2.81 12.70
CA LYS A 131 17.94 4.09 13.40
C LYS A 131 17.23 5.14 12.52
N TYR A 132 17.71 5.33 11.29
CA TYR A 132 17.15 6.35 10.41
C TYR A 132 15.81 5.92 9.81
N LEU A 133 15.59 4.61 9.61
CA LEU A 133 14.27 4.09 9.24
C LEU A 133 13.24 4.35 10.35
N GLU A 134 13.58 4.16 11.63
CA GLU A 134 12.70 4.52 12.74
C GLU A 134 12.37 6.03 12.75
N ARG A 135 13.39 6.89 12.61
CA ARG A 135 13.19 8.36 12.56
C ARG A 135 12.37 8.80 11.36
N SER A 136 12.43 8.09 10.25
CA SER A 136 11.59 8.38 9.08
C SER A 136 10.09 8.26 9.34
N GLY A 137 9.69 7.56 10.42
CA GLY A 137 8.30 7.47 10.88
C GLY A 137 7.83 8.64 11.76
N TYR A 138 8.72 9.58 12.09
CA TYR A 138 8.45 10.68 13.03
C TYR A 138 7.37 11.66 12.57
N TRP A 139 7.07 11.72 11.26
CA TRP A 139 5.93 12.48 10.74
C TRP A 139 4.59 12.09 11.42
N LYS A 140 4.46 10.86 11.92
CA LYS A 140 3.25 10.38 12.64
C LYS A 140 3.07 11.06 14.00
N ASN A 141 4.13 11.62 14.57
CA ASN A 141 4.10 12.28 15.87
C ASN A 141 3.48 13.68 15.81
N MET A 142 3.16 14.15 14.59
CA MET A 142 2.37 15.35 14.35
C MET A 142 0.96 15.35 14.96
N TYR A 143 0.56 14.25 15.61
CA TYR A 143 -0.73 14.09 16.28
C TYR A 143 -0.64 13.96 17.81
N LEU A 144 0.56 13.95 18.43
CA LEU A 144 0.71 13.35 19.76
C LEU A 144 0.65 14.28 20.98
N ASN A 145 0.82 15.61 20.87
CA ASN A 145 0.91 16.44 22.08
C ASN A 145 0.36 17.88 22.02
N GLY A 146 -0.20 18.31 20.89
CA GLY A 146 -0.88 19.60 20.81
C GLY A 146 0.00 20.84 21.04
N THR A 147 1.33 20.73 20.95
CA THR A 147 2.24 21.89 20.96
C THR A 147 2.38 22.53 19.57
N TRP A 148 1.52 22.15 18.64
CA TRP A 148 1.52 22.68 17.28
C TRP A 148 0.95 24.10 17.27
N GLY A 149 1.62 24.98 16.54
CA GLY A 149 1.05 26.25 16.14
C GLY A 149 -0.25 26.01 15.39
N TYR A 150 -1.26 26.81 15.69
CA TYR A 150 -2.47 26.81 14.88
C TYR A 150 -2.16 27.50 13.54
N GLN A 151 -2.33 26.76 12.45
CA GLN A 151 -2.34 27.29 11.10
C GLN A 151 -3.64 26.91 10.41
N ASP A 152 -4.31 27.90 9.83
CA ASP A 152 -5.48 27.65 8.99
C ASP A 152 -5.04 26.75 7.80
N PRO A 153 -5.72 25.63 7.51
CA PRO A 153 -5.28 24.68 6.48
C PRO A 153 -5.13 25.28 5.09
N ILE A 154 -5.86 26.37 4.77
CA ILE A 154 -5.76 27.06 3.47
C ILE A 154 -4.84 28.28 3.51
N LEU A 155 -4.26 28.65 4.66
CA LEU A 155 -3.25 29.69 4.72
C LEU A 155 -2.09 29.32 3.78
N CYS A 156 -1.61 30.31 3.02
CA CYS A 156 -0.56 30.14 2.02
C CYS A 156 -0.99 29.38 0.76
N SER A 157 -2.28 29.12 0.57
CA SER A 157 -2.82 28.88 -0.77
C SER A 157 -3.23 30.20 -1.43
N PRO A 158 -3.43 30.22 -2.76
CA PRO A 158 -4.01 31.37 -3.45
C PRO A 158 -5.36 31.85 -2.88
N LEU A 159 -6.09 30.99 -2.16
CA LEU A 159 -7.35 31.35 -1.48
C LEU A 159 -7.14 32.25 -0.24
N TYR A 160 -6.02 32.10 0.48
CA TYR A 160 -5.84 32.84 1.73
C TYR A 160 -4.38 33.18 2.03
N ASN A 161 -4.07 34.48 1.84
CA ASN A 161 -2.79 35.10 2.20
C ASN A 161 -1.57 34.31 1.67
N PHE A 162 -1.60 34.04 0.36
CA PHE A 162 -0.67 33.18 -0.39
C PHE A 162 0.81 33.31 0.01
N THR A 163 1.32 34.53 0.15
CA THR A 163 2.75 34.77 0.41
C THR A 163 3.15 34.71 1.89
N SER A 164 2.25 34.29 2.80
CA SER A 164 2.53 34.37 4.25
C SER A 164 3.55 33.35 4.72
N CYS A 165 3.73 32.26 3.98
CA CYS A 165 4.67 31.19 4.28
C CYS A 165 6.00 31.35 3.55
N TYR A 166 6.23 32.51 2.93
CA TYR A 166 7.50 32.82 2.27
C TYR A 166 8.60 32.97 3.31
N LEU A 167 9.84 32.89 2.84
CA LEU A 167 11.03 32.99 3.65
C LEU A 167 11.19 34.36 4.33
N SER A 168 10.56 34.51 5.50
CA SER A 168 10.54 35.74 6.26
C SER A 168 10.48 35.47 7.77
N PRO A 169 10.87 36.44 8.62
CA PRO A 169 10.74 36.31 10.07
C PRO A 169 9.30 36.11 10.57
N GLY A 170 8.29 36.41 9.74
CA GLY A 170 6.87 36.21 10.03
C GLY A 170 6.27 35.03 9.28
N GLY A 171 7.08 34.12 8.73
CA GLY A 171 6.60 32.88 8.12
C GLY A 171 5.81 32.02 9.10
N HIS A 172 5.02 31.09 8.59
CA HIS A 172 4.19 30.20 9.39
C HIS A 172 4.77 28.78 9.45
N GLU A 173 3.95 27.78 9.79
CA GLU A 173 4.40 26.42 10.09
C GLU A 173 4.73 25.60 8.83
N THR A 174 4.25 26.02 7.66
CA THR A 174 4.64 25.46 6.35
C THR A 174 5.55 26.42 5.59
N TYR A 175 6.23 25.92 4.56
CA TYR A 175 7.07 26.73 3.67
C TYR A 175 6.45 26.81 2.28
N GLU A 176 6.14 28.04 1.83
CA GLU A 176 5.59 28.45 0.51
C GLU A 176 4.28 27.76 0.03
N GLY A 177 3.86 26.67 0.66
CA GLY A 177 2.59 25.99 0.45
C GLY A 177 1.69 25.96 1.68
N SER A 178 0.43 25.59 1.48
CA SER A 178 -0.54 25.39 2.55
C SER A 178 -0.39 24.02 3.23
N SER A 179 -1.05 23.82 4.37
CA SER A 179 -1.06 22.53 5.07
C SER A 179 -1.69 21.42 4.22
N TRP A 180 -2.58 21.78 3.28
CA TRP A 180 -3.12 20.84 2.31
C TRP A 180 -2.02 20.17 1.47
N LEU A 181 -0.98 20.91 1.05
CA LEU A 181 0.12 20.35 0.26
C LEU A 181 1.01 19.44 1.14
N TYR A 182 1.43 19.93 2.31
CA TYR A 182 2.33 19.18 3.19
C TYR A 182 1.71 17.94 3.84
N THR A 183 0.37 17.88 3.97
CA THR A 183 -0.33 16.66 4.43
C THR A 183 -0.02 15.45 3.53
N PHE A 184 0.26 15.69 2.25
CA PHE A 184 0.56 14.66 1.28
C PHE A 184 2.06 14.35 1.15
N PHE A 185 2.96 15.04 1.87
CA PHE A 185 4.40 14.84 1.73
C PHE A 185 4.91 13.72 2.65
N VAL A 186 4.58 12.47 2.32
CA VAL A 186 5.14 11.27 2.97
C VAL A 186 5.55 10.21 1.92
N PRO A 187 6.41 10.56 0.94
CA PRO A 187 6.77 9.66 -0.15
C PRO A 187 7.43 8.33 0.31
N GLN A 188 8.00 8.29 1.50
CA GLN A 188 8.58 7.08 2.12
C GLN A 188 7.54 6.10 2.69
N ASP A 189 6.33 6.56 3.04
CA ASP A 189 5.35 5.76 3.80
C ASP A 189 3.90 6.11 3.41
N MET A 190 3.63 6.11 2.11
CA MET A 190 2.30 6.42 1.55
C MET A 190 1.20 5.47 2.09
N ALA A 191 1.53 4.20 2.38
CA ALA A 191 0.57 3.27 2.98
C ALA A 191 0.07 3.74 4.35
N SER A 192 0.97 4.10 5.27
CA SER A 192 0.56 4.60 6.57
C SER A 192 -0.12 5.95 6.47
N LEU A 193 0.28 6.80 5.51
CA LEU A 193 -0.42 8.06 5.24
C LEU A 193 -1.87 7.82 4.82
N ILE A 194 -2.11 6.91 3.85
CA ILE A 194 -3.45 6.55 3.39
C ILE A 194 -4.31 6.06 4.55
N LEU A 195 -3.78 5.17 5.40
CA LEU A 195 -4.49 4.70 6.60
C LEU A 195 -4.79 5.84 7.58
N THR A 196 -3.83 6.73 7.81
CA THR A 196 -3.97 7.89 8.71
C THR A 196 -5.05 8.85 8.21
N LEU A 197 -5.20 8.99 6.89
CA LEU A 197 -6.20 9.87 6.27
C LEU A 197 -7.59 9.25 6.13
N GLY A 198 -7.77 7.99 6.55
CA GLY A 198 -9.08 7.31 6.58
C GLY A 198 -9.25 6.15 5.59
N GLY A 199 -8.18 5.71 4.93
CA GLY A 199 -8.19 4.61 3.95
C GLY A 199 -8.14 5.10 2.50
N PRO A 200 -8.04 4.16 1.52
CA PRO A 200 -7.84 4.48 0.11
C PRO A 200 -8.91 5.40 -0.48
N GLU A 201 -10.19 5.17 -0.17
CA GLU A 201 -11.31 5.96 -0.68
C GLU A 201 -11.21 7.42 -0.21
N THR A 202 -11.04 7.64 1.11
CA THR A 202 -10.90 8.98 1.68
C THR A 202 -9.64 9.68 1.19
N PHE A 203 -8.54 8.95 1.01
CA PHE A 203 -7.32 9.50 0.44
C PHE A 203 -7.55 10.03 -0.98
N ILE A 204 -8.20 9.24 -1.84
CA ILE A 204 -8.53 9.61 -3.21
C ILE A 204 -9.49 10.81 -3.24
N GLU A 205 -10.50 10.84 -2.37
CA GLU A 205 -11.42 11.97 -2.25
C GLU A 205 -10.71 13.27 -1.85
N ARG A 206 -9.85 13.23 -0.83
CA ARG A 206 -9.07 14.40 -0.38
C ARG A 206 -8.11 14.89 -1.46
N LEU A 207 -7.42 13.98 -2.14
CA LEU A 207 -6.49 14.32 -3.23
C LEU A 207 -7.27 14.89 -4.43
N THR A 208 -8.43 14.33 -4.75
CA THR A 208 -9.33 14.86 -5.79
C THR A 208 -9.83 16.26 -5.42
N TYR A 209 -10.18 16.48 -4.16
CA TYR A 209 -10.58 17.80 -3.68
C TYR A 209 -9.46 18.82 -3.80
N LEU A 210 -8.22 18.45 -3.43
CA LEU A 210 -7.03 19.29 -3.58
C LEU A 210 -6.83 19.77 -5.03
N HIS A 211 -7.00 18.87 -6.01
CA HIS A 211 -6.83 19.19 -7.42
C HIS A 211 -8.02 19.94 -8.05
N SER A 212 -9.25 19.61 -7.63
CA SER A 212 -10.47 20.12 -8.28
C SER A 212 -11.00 21.41 -7.67
N TYR A 213 -10.70 21.70 -6.40
CA TYR A 213 -11.14 22.93 -5.77
C TYR A 213 -10.31 24.11 -6.30
N PRO A 214 -10.94 25.15 -6.89
CA PRO A 214 -10.22 26.28 -7.46
C PRO A 214 -9.30 26.92 -6.43
N ASP A 215 -8.08 27.27 -6.85
CA ASP A 215 -7.11 28.06 -6.08
C ASP A 215 -6.61 27.39 -4.78
N LEU A 216 -6.95 26.12 -4.53
CA LEU A 216 -6.46 25.39 -3.35
C LEU A 216 -5.04 24.85 -3.56
N LEU A 217 -4.75 24.31 -4.75
CA LEU A 217 -3.42 23.88 -5.18
C LEU A 217 -2.86 24.87 -6.19
N TYR A 218 -1.65 25.36 -5.93
CA TYR A 218 -0.87 26.16 -6.87
C TYR A 218 0.26 25.30 -7.43
N LEU A 219 0.21 24.99 -8.73
CA LEU A 219 1.22 24.13 -9.38
C LEU A 219 2.55 24.87 -9.65
N GLY A 220 2.58 26.19 -9.52
CA GLY A 220 3.79 26.99 -9.73
C GLY A 220 4.77 26.95 -8.56
N ASP A 221 4.70 25.92 -7.71
CA ASP A 221 5.56 25.68 -6.54
C ASP A 221 5.80 24.16 -6.35
N GLU A 222 6.94 23.76 -5.81
CA GLU A 222 7.46 22.38 -5.87
C GLU A 222 6.60 21.33 -5.15
N GLN A 223 5.96 21.71 -4.04
CA GLN A 223 5.22 20.76 -3.19
C GLN A 223 3.97 20.23 -3.90
N ALA A 224 3.54 20.87 -4.98
CA ALA A 224 2.42 20.46 -5.81
C ALA A 224 2.75 19.32 -6.79
N PHE A 225 4.03 19.01 -7.04
CA PHE A 225 4.42 18.03 -8.06
C PHE A 225 4.07 16.60 -7.67
N LEU A 226 4.40 16.19 -6.44
CA LEU A 226 4.15 14.82 -5.97
C LEU A 226 2.65 14.47 -5.94
N PRO A 227 1.74 15.32 -5.41
CA PRO A 227 0.29 15.08 -5.42
C PRO A 227 -0.29 14.67 -6.78
N VAL A 228 0.22 15.23 -7.88
CA VAL A 228 -0.22 14.88 -9.26
C VAL A 228 -0.14 13.38 -9.52
N PHE A 229 0.84 12.69 -8.93
CA PHE A 229 1.08 11.27 -9.18
C PHE A 229 0.62 10.37 -8.04
N GLN A 230 0.08 10.91 -6.95
CA GLN A 230 -0.22 10.12 -5.76
C GLN A 230 -1.43 9.19 -5.89
N TYR A 231 -2.27 9.37 -6.92
CA TYR A 231 -3.34 8.40 -7.21
C TYR A 231 -2.79 7.00 -7.52
N HIS A 232 -1.52 6.87 -7.93
CA HIS A 232 -0.88 5.56 -8.10
C HIS A 232 -0.86 4.74 -6.79
N TYR A 233 -0.69 5.40 -5.64
CA TYR A 233 -0.65 4.76 -4.33
C TYR A 233 -2.04 4.37 -3.82
N GLY A 234 -3.10 5.06 -4.25
CA GLY A 234 -4.49 4.68 -3.98
C GLY A 234 -5.09 3.74 -5.02
N GLY A 235 -4.27 3.11 -5.88
CA GLY A 235 -4.74 2.15 -6.89
C GLY A 235 -5.49 2.77 -8.08
N ARG A 236 -5.36 4.09 -8.30
CA ARG A 236 -6.08 4.82 -9.37
C ARG A 236 -5.13 5.60 -10.29
N PRO A 237 -4.09 4.98 -10.88
CA PRO A 237 -3.06 5.65 -11.69
C PRO A 237 -3.62 6.45 -12.88
N ALA A 238 -4.78 6.04 -13.41
CA ALA A 238 -5.53 6.79 -14.41
C ALA A 238 -5.83 8.24 -14.02
N LEU A 239 -6.10 8.51 -12.74
CA LEU A 239 -6.36 9.85 -12.26
C LEU A 239 -5.09 10.71 -12.26
N SER A 240 -3.92 10.12 -12.00
CA SER A 240 -2.63 10.81 -12.19
C SER A 240 -2.41 11.21 -13.63
N ALA A 241 -2.74 10.33 -14.58
CA ALA A 241 -2.68 10.65 -16.00
C ALA A 241 -3.60 11.83 -16.36
N VAL A 242 -4.84 11.82 -15.85
CA VAL A 242 -5.77 12.95 -16.01
C VAL A 242 -5.19 14.25 -15.44
N GLN A 243 -4.61 14.23 -14.23
CA GLN A 243 -4.00 15.42 -13.64
C GLN A 243 -2.83 15.94 -14.48
N ALA A 244 -1.89 15.07 -14.88
CA ALA A 244 -0.76 15.46 -15.72
C ALA A 244 -1.21 16.05 -17.07
N HIS A 245 -2.17 15.39 -17.75
CA HIS A 245 -2.75 15.87 -19.01
C HIS A 245 -3.68 17.08 -18.85
N THR A 246 -4.06 17.45 -17.63
CA THR A 246 -4.78 18.70 -17.35
C THR A 246 -3.81 19.84 -17.11
N TYR A 247 -2.84 19.65 -16.20
CA TYR A 247 -1.92 20.71 -15.78
C TYR A 247 -0.91 21.10 -16.85
N ILE A 248 -0.30 20.13 -17.53
CA ILE A 248 0.78 20.44 -18.49
C ILE A 248 0.25 21.28 -19.65
N PRO A 249 -0.82 20.87 -20.38
CA PRO A 249 -1.32 21.67 -21.50
C PRO A 249 -1.94 23.02 -21.09
N SER A 250 -2.47 23.13 -19.86
CA SER A 250 -3.12 24.36 -19.40
C SER A 250 -2.15 25.40 -18.84
N GLN A 251 -0.99 24.99 -18.30
CA GLN A 251 -0.08 25.87 -17.59
C GLN A 251 1.33 25.94 -18.17
N PHE A 252 1.72 24.99 -19.03
CA PHE A 252 3.04 24.96 -19.65
C PHE A 252 2.95 25.17 -21.16
N ASN A 253 3.72 26.12 -21.69
CA ASN A 253 3.83 26.36 -23.12
C ASN A 253 5.16 27.03 -23.49
N ASN A 254 5.40 27.23 -24.79
CA ASN A 254 6.65 27.79 -25.30
C ASN A 254 6.65 29.33 -25.44
N THR A 255 5.69 30.02 -24.82
CA THR A 255 5.67 31.49 -24.80
C THR A 255 6.52 32.04 -23.65
N PHE A 256 6.71 33.37 -23.64
CA PHE A 256 7.55 34.03 -22.63
C PHE A 256 7.07 33.80 -21.18
N ASN A 257 5.75 33.70 -20.95
CA ASN A 257 5.15 33.40 -19.64
C ASN A 257 4.61 31.97 -19.59
N GLY A 258 5.33 31.03 -20.22
CA GLY A 258 4.86 29.68 -20.46
C GLY A 258 5.05 28.69 -19.31
N ILE A 259 5.25 29.15 -18.08
CA ILE A 259 5.32 28.32 -16.87
C ILE A 259 4.46 28.95 -15.76
N PRO A 260 3.89 28.14 -14.84
CA PRO A 260 2.92 28.63 -13.85
C PRO A 260 3.52 29.45 -12.71
N GLY A 261 4.82 29.36 -12.48
CA GLY A 261 5.53 30.00 -11.37
C GLY A 261 7.01 30.24 -11.68
N ASN A 262 7.83 30.27 -10.64
CA ASN A 262 9.27 30.39 -10.79
C ASN A 262 9.84 29.13 -11.47
N GLU A 263 10.94 29.27 -12.21
CA GLU A 263 11.56 28.12 -12.89
C GLU A 263 12.39 27.25 -11.93
N ASP A 264 12.85 27.85 -10.84
CA ASP A 264 13.58 27.27 -9.72
C ASP A 264 14.72 26.34 -10.12
N SER A 265 15.58 26.86 -11.00
CA SER A 265 16.83 26.24 -11.42
C SER A 265 16.64 24.86 -12.07
N GLY A 266 15.54 24.68 -12.80
CA GLY A 266 15.21 23.44 -13.51
C GLY A 266 14.06 22.65 -12.90
N ALA A 267 13.48 23.06 -11.77
CA ALA A 267 12.41 22.30 -11.10
C ALA A 267 11.16 22.16 -12.00
N MET A 268 10.61 23.28 -12.47
CA MET A 268 9.44 23.29 -13.39
C MET A 268 9.73 22.59 -14.72
N GLY A 269 10.93 22.82 -15.26
CA GLY A 269 11.37 22.21 -16.50
C GLY A 269 11.50 20.68 -16.37
N SER A 270 12.03 20.21 -15.25
CA SER A 270 12.15 18.77 -14.95
C SER A 270 10.79 18.14 -14.67
N PHE A 271 9.92 18.83 -13.93
CA PHE A 271 8.55 18.37 -13.66
C PHE A 271 7.82 18.07 -14.97
N SER A 272 7.72 19.09 -15.83
CA SER A 272 7.02 18.97 -17.12
C SER A 272 7.69 17.93 -18.03
N SER A 273 9.02 17.89 -18.11
CA SER A 273 9.73 16.94 -18.96
C SER A 273 9.51 15.49 -18.54
N LEU A 274 9.70 15.17 -17.26
CA LEU A 274 9.56 13.80 -16.75
C LEU A 274 8.10 13.31 -16.82
N ALA A 275 7.15 14.19 -16.50
CA ALA A 275 5.73 13.91 -16.65
C ALA A 275 5.35 13.66 -18.13
N MET A 276 5.88 14.48 -19.05
CA MET A 276 5.66 14.27 -20.49
C MET A 276 6.28 12.98 -21.02
N MET A 277 7.37 12.51 -20.41
CA MET A 277 8.01 11.24 -20.75
C MET A 277 7.23 10.01 -20.27
N GLY A 278 6.22 10.20 -19.40
CA GLY A 278 5.40 9.12 -18.86
C GLY A 278 6.02 8.36 -17.69
N LEU A 279 7.12 8.87 -17.10
CA LEU A 279 7.84 8.21 -16.01
C LEU A 279 8.23 9.24 -14.94
N TRP A 280 7.49 9.27 -13.84
CA TRP A 280 7.70 10.21 -12.73
C TRP A 280 8.55 9.61 -11.61
N PRO A 281 9.74 10.14 -11.29
CA PRO A 281 10.61 9.57 -10.25
C PRO A 281 10.11 9.88 -8.83
N ILE A 282 10.31 8.93 -7.94
CA ILE A 282 10.27 9.15 -6.48
C ILE A 282 11.73 9.13 -5.99
N SER A 283 12.34 10.31 -5.90
CA SER A 283 13.78 10.49 -5.63
C SER A 283 14.19 9.95 -4.26
N GLY A 284 15.25 9.16 -4.18
CA GLY A 284 15.64 8.44 -2.96
C GLY A 284 15.09 7.02 -2.90
N GLN A 285 14.41 6.58 -3.98
CA GLN A 285 13.86 5.24 -4.14
C GLN A 285 14.11 4.73 -5.57
N ASP A 286 14.03 3.41 -5.73
CA ASP A 286 14.11 2.74 -7.03
C ASP A 286 12.73 2.67 -7.73
N VAL A 287 12.01 3.81 -7.78
CA VAL A 287 10.61 3.86 -8.22
C VAL A 287 10.37 5.01 -9.21
N TYR A 288 9.77 4.67 -10.35
CA TYR A 288 9.25 5.61 -11.35
C TYR A 288 7.79 5.29 -11.66
N LEU A 289 6.87 6.20 -11.37
CA LEU A 289 5.44 6.02 -11.60
C LEU A 289 5.10 6.18 -13.09
N ILE A 290 4.29 5.26 -13.62
CA ILE A 290 4.01 5.17 -15.06
C ILE A 290 2.73 5.93 -15.39
N THR A 291 2.85 6.95 -16.24
CA THR A 291 1.73 7.62 -16.90
C THR A 291 1.86 7.46 -18.42
N PRO A 292 0.77 7.57 -19.20
CA PRO A 292 0.92 7.58 -20.64
C PRO A 292 1.79 8.79 -21.05
N PRO A 293 2.78 8.60 -21.93
CA PRO A 293 3.62 9.70 -22.37
C PRO A 293 2.86 10.62 -23.32
N PHE A 294 3.30 11.87 -23.39
CA PHE A 294 2.82 12.90 -24.31
C PHE A 294 3.38 12.72 -25.73
N PHE A 295 4.08 11.61 -25.97
CA PHE A 295 4.71 11.30 -27.24
C PHE A 295 4.38 9.87 -27.66
N LYS A 296 4.40 9.62 -28.97
CA LYS A 296 4.29 8.26 -29.52
C LYS A 296 5.36 7.33 -28.96
N GLU A 297 6.57 7.86 -28.80
CA GLU A 297 7.72 7.13 -28.34
C GLU A 297 8.73 8.07 -27.69
N VAL A 298 9.34 7.63 -26.59
CA VAL A 298 10.41 8.32 -25.89
C VAL A 298 11.59 7.35 -25.78
N ASN A 299 12.74 7.74 -26.33
CA ASN A 299 13.96 6.93 -26.33
C ASN A 299 15.04 7.60 -25.47
N ILE A 300 15.54 6.89 -24.46
CA ILE A 300 16.45 7.42 -23.45
C ILE A 300 17.70 6.55 -23.48
N THR A 301 18.84 7.13 -23.88
CA THR A 301 20.10 6.40 -23.91
C THR A 301 20.90 6.70 -22.66
N ASN A 302 21.19 5.68 -21.88
CA ASN A 302 22.00 5.77 -20.69
C ASN A 302 23.45 6.08 -21.08
N GLY A 303 23.98 7.21 -20.58
CA GLY A 303 25.34 7.65 -20.91
C GLY A 303 26.45 6.74 -20.36
N GLN A 304 26.19 5.96 -19.31
CA GLN A 304 27.17 5.06 -18.70
C GLN A 304 27.18 3.69 -19.37
N THR A 305 26.00 3.10 -19.62
CA THR A 305 25.90 1.74 -20.17
C THR A 305 25.74 1.70 -21.69
N GLY A 306 25.41 2.84 -22.32
CA GLY A 306 25.10 2.94 -23.74
C GLY A 306 23.80 2.25 -24.15
N LYS A 307 23.04 1.72 -23.18
CA LYS A 307 21.75 1.06 -23.41
C LYS A 307 20.65 2.09 -23.64
N THR A 308 19.69 1.75 -24.49
CA THR A 308 18.53 2.60 -24.76
C THR A 308 17.29 1.98 -24.17
N SER A 309 16.54 2.79 -23.43
CA SER A 309 15.22 2.48 -22.89
C SER A 309 14.17 3.21 -23.71
N THR A 310 13.10 2.51 -24.08
CA THR A 310 12.05 3.01 -24.95
C THR A 310 10.72 2.93 -24.23
N VAL A 311 10.04 4.06 -24.05
CA VAL A 311 8.62 4.11 -23.64
C VAL A 311 7.79 4.38 -24.89
N ARG A 312 6.90 3.46 -25.25
CA ARG A 312 6.08 3.53 -26.46
C ARG A 312 4.61 3.57 -26.11
N ASN A 313 3.89 4.56 -26.66
CA ASN A 313 2.44 4.66 -26.58
C ASN A 313 1.80 4.06 -27.84
N ILE A 314 1.25 2.86 -27.70
CA ILE A 314 0.52 2.14 -28.73
C ILE A 314 -0.89 2.72 -28.84
N ASN A 315 -1.28 3.08 -30.06
CA ASN A 315 -2.49 3.87 -30.35
C ASN A 315 -2.45 5.30 -29.78
N PHE A 316 -1.26 5.91 -29.78
CA PHE A 316 -1.08 7.30 -29.38
C PHE A 316 -2.12 8.25 -29.99
N ASP A 317 -2.82 8.94 -29.10
CA ASP A 317 -3.76 9.99 -29.41
C ASP A 317 -3.11 11.36 -29.22
N ALA A 318 -2.99 12.12 -30.30
CA ALA A 318 -2.37 13.44 -30.29
C ALA A 318 -3.25 14.53 -29.67
N GLU A 319 -4.57 14.29 -29.58
CA GLU A 319 -5.52 15.22 -28.96
C GLU A 319 -5.68 14.97 -27.45
N TYR A 320 -5.06 13.89 -26.94
CA TYR A 320 -5.13 13.48 -25.53
C TYR A 320 -6.57 13.30 -25.00
N GLU A 321 -7.48 12.81 -25.84
CA GLU A 321 -8.79 12.32 -25.38
C GLU A 321 -8.63 10.95 -24.70
N ASN A 322 -7.62 10.18 -25.11
CA ASN A 322 -7.32 8.82 -24.65
C ASN A 322 -6.08 8.78 -23.75
N VAL A 323 -6.22 9.22 -22.51
CA VAL A 323 -5.11 9.34 -21.51
C VAL A 323 -5.06 8.19 -20.51
N PHE A 324 -5.65 7.04 -20.84
CA PHE A 324 -5.71 5.89 -19.95
C PHE A 324 -4.89 4.72 -20.50
N ILE A 325 -4.04 4.13 -19.66
CA ILE A 325 -3.32 2.89 -19.99
C ILE A 325 -4.25 1.71 -19.75
N GLN A 326 -4.50 0.91 -20.78
CA GLN A 326 -5.37 -0.28 -20.74
C GLN A 326 -4.57 -1.58 -20.57
N SER A 327 -3.37 -1.61 -21.14
CA SER A 327 -2.40 -2.69 -20.98
C SER A 327 -1.00 -2.14 -21.15
N ALA A 328 -0.03 -2.78 -20.50
CA ALA A 328 1.39 -2.49 -20.69
C ALA A 328 2.16 -3.78 -20.91
N THR A 329 3.30 -3.65 -21.57
CA THR A 329 4.28 -4.72 -21.76
C THR A 329 5.67 -4.18 -21.41
N LEU A 330 6.50 -5.02 -20.82
CA LEU A 330 7.91 -4.75 -20.60
C LEU A 330 8.72 -5.83 -21.32
N ASP A 331 9.52 -5.41 -22.31
CA ASP A 331 10.29 -6.30 -23.18
C ASP A 331 9.43 -7.37 -23.88
N GLY A 332 8.18 -7.02 -24.17
CA GLY A 332 7.19 -7.88 -24.85
C GLY A 332 6.40 -8.80 -23.92
N ALA A 333 6.76 -8.90 -22.64
CA ALA A 333 5.98 -9.61 -21.63
C ALA A 333 4.89 -8.71 -21.04
N PRO A 334 3.70 -9.23 -20.68
CA PRO A 334 2.69 -8.46 -19.96
C PRO A 334 3.25 -7.80 -18.69
N TYR A 335 2.85 -6.55 -18.45
CA TYR A 335 3.31 -5.76 -17.31
C TYR A 335 2.12 -5.11 -16.61
N HIS A 336 1.93 -5.45 -15.34
CA HIS A 336 0.74 -5.06 -14.58
C HIS A 336 1.02 -3.97 -13.53
N LYS A 337 2.28 -3.80 -13.13
CA LYS A 337 2.73 -2.76 -12.20
C LYS A 337 2.54 -1.36 -12.79
N ASN A 338 2.08 -0.41 -11.98
CA ASN A 338 1.93 1.00 -12.38
C ASN A 338 3.19 1.86 -12.16
N TRP A 339 4.33 1.22 -11.95
CA TRP A 339 5.64 1.84 -11.72
C TRP A 339 6.72 0.96 -12.37
N ILE A 340 7.92 1.48 -12.52
CA ILE A 340 9.09 0.74 -13.02
C ILE A 340 10.33 1.12 -12.21
N SER A 341 11.30 0.22 -12.12
CA SER A 341 12.57 0.48 -11.43
C SER A 341 13.60 1.17 -12.33
N HIS A 342 14.63 1.76 -11.72
CA HIS A 342 15.78 2.35 -12.38
C HIS A 342 16.56 1.34 -13.25
N SER A 343 16.41 0.04 -12.97
CA SER A 343 16.97 -1.02 -13.82
C SER A 343 16.57 -0.86 -15.30
N PHE A 344 15.36 -0.35 -15.57
CA PHE A 344 14.89 -0.02 -16.92
C PHE A 344 15.83 0.94 -17.65
N TYR A 345 16.33 1.97 -16.97
CA TYR A 345 17.28 2.93 -17.55
C TYR A 345 18.69 2.39 -17.64
N SER A 346 19.14 1.59 -16.67
CA SER A 346 20.52 1.10 -16.65
C SER A 346 20.76 -0.05 -17.63
N GLN A 347 19.79 -0.96 -17.77
CA GLN A 347 19.89 -2.15 -18.62
C GLN A 347 19.33 -1.95 -20.04
N GLY A 348 18.56 -0.87 -20.23
CA GLY A 348 17.71 -0.70 -21.41
C GLY A 348 16.41 -1.50 -21.26
N GLY A 349 15.52 -1.35 -22.22
CA GLY A 349 14.26 -2.09 -22.25
C GLY A 349 13.20 -1.37 -23.08
N VAL A 350 12.14 -2.07 -23.46
CA VAL A 350 11.01 -1.51 -24.20
C VAL A 350 9.74 -1.67 -23.38
N CYS A 351 9.23 -0.55 -22.87
CA CYS A 351 7.93 -0.48 -22.23
C CYS A 351 6.88 -0.03 -23.25
N GLY A 352 5.96 -0.91 -23.64
CA GLY A 352 4.87 -0.61 -24.58
C GLY A 352 3.53 -0.53 -23.85
N ALA A 353 2.93 0.65 -23.78
CA ALA A 353 1.62 0.89 -23.16
C ALA A 353 0.55 1.16 -24.22
N MET A 354 -0.62 0.53 -24.14
CA MET A 354 -1.74 0.75 -25.07
C MET A 354 -2.78 1.69 -24.45
N SER A 355 -3.07 2.80 -25.14
CA SER A 355 -4.05 3.80 -24.71
C SER A 355 -5.37 3.75 -25.49
N ARG A 356 -6.51 3.93 -24.81
CA ARG A 356 -7.88 4.06 -25.39
C ARG A 356 -8.80 4.90 -24.49
N SER A 357 -10.01 5.19 -24.97
CA SER A 357 -11.08 5.86 -24.23
C SER A 357 -11.62 4.91 -23.15
N PHE A 358 -12.31 5.48 -22.15
CA PHE A 358 -12.71 4.85 -20.89
C PHE A 358 -13.03 3.34 -21.02
N GLY A 359 -12.19 2.51 -20.38
CA GLY A 359 -12.22 1.05 -20.38
C GLY A 359 -11.31 0.51 -19.28
N ASN A 360 -11.53 -0.74 -18.84
CA ASN A 360 -10.92 -1.32 -17.64
C ASN A 360 -9.38 -1.18 -17.61
N LEU A 361 -8.90 -0.59 -16.51
CA LEU A 361 -7.52 -0.14 -16.33
C LEU A 361 -6.57 -1.28 -15.97
N VAL A 362 -5.29 -1.11 -16.33
CA VAL A 362 -4.19 -1.84 -15.70
C VAL A 362 -4.19 -1.54 -14.21
N SER A 363 -4.49 -2.54 -13.39
CA SER A 363 -4.57 -2.41 -11.93
C SER A 363 -3.54 -3.31 -11.25
N GLU A 364 -2.30 -2.84 -11.13
CA GLU A 364 -1.53 -3.07 -9.91
C GLU A 364 -1.04 -1.72 -9.40
N ALA A 365 -1.34 -1.42 -8.13
CA ALA A 365 -0.87 -0.22 -7.47
C ALA A 365 0.67 -0.18 -7.41
N VAL A 366 1.23 0.97 -7.01
CA VAL A 366 2.67 1.03 -6.66
C VAL A 366 2.80 0.10 -5.47
N PRO A 367 3.82 -0.77 -5.36
CA PRO A 367 4.05 -1.57 -4.19
C PRO A 367 4.48 -0.63 -3.09
N CYS A 368 3.50 -0.08 -2.39
CA CYS A 368 3.60 0.03 -0.96
C CYS A 368 3.23 -1.36 -0.40
N ARG A 369 4.19 -2.29 -0.55
CA ARG A 369 4.13 -3.73 -0.20
C ARG A 369 3.17 -4.59 -1.08
N GLU A 370 3.71 -5.59 -1.79
CA GLU A 370 2.97 -6.71 -2.43
C GLU A 370 2.55 -7.76 -1.36
N HIS A 371 1.42 -8.50 -1.45
CA HIS A 371 1.03 -9.46 -2.50
C HIS A 371 -0.49 -9.70 -2.67
N THR A 372 -0.80 -10.25 -3.85
CA THR A 372 -2.05 -10.68 -4.51
C THR A 372 -2.62 -12.00 -3.98
N VAL A 373 -3.92 -12.24 -4.24
CA VAL A 373 -4.67 -13.50 -4.02
C VAL A 373 -5.21 -14.00 -5.36
N LEU A 374 -5.16 -15.32 -5.59
CA LEU A 374 -5.95 -16.00 -6.63
C LEU A 374 -6.44 -17.34 -6.07
N MET A 375 -7.70 -17.68 -6.33
CA MET A 375 -8.32 -18.97 -6.04
C MET A 375 -8.82 -19.57 -7.37
N ALA A 376 -8.66 -20.88 -7.54
CA ALA A 376 -9.64 -21.69 -8.27
C ALA A 376 -9.88 -23.02 -7.57
N LEU A 377 -11.17 -23.34 -7.46
CA LEU A 377 -11.74 -24.61 -7.04
C LEU A 377 -11.74 -25.61 -8.21
N SER A 378 -11.61 -26.91 -7.90
CA SER A 378 -12.50 -27.92 -8.49
C SER A 378 -12.73 -29.10 -7.53
N VAL A 379 -13.92 -29.70 -7.66
CA VAL A 379 -14.63 -30.52 -6.66
C VAL A 379 -14.36 -32.02 -6.83
N ALA A 380 -14.07 -32.72 -5.73
CA ALA A 380 -14.33 -34.15 -5.58
C ALA A 380 -14.80 -34.46 -4.15
N ALA A 381 -15.93 -35.16 -4.04
CA ALA A 381 -16.59 -35.51 -2.77
C ALA A 381 -15.76 -36.50 -1.95
N VAL A 382 -14.93 -36.00 -1.06
CA VAL A 382 -14.38 -36.68 0.11
C VAL A 382 -14.23 -35.61 1.18
N VAL A 383 -14.54 -35.93 2.44
CA VAL A 383 -14.41 -35.01 3.60
C VAL A 383 -13.15 -34.17 3.44
N ALA A 384 -13.30 -32.90 3.04
CA ALA A 384 -12.16 -32.04 2.78
C ALA A 384 -11.54 -31.67 4.13
N PRO A 385 -10.21 -31.75 4.28
CA PRO A 385 -9.56 -30.99 5.35
C PRO A 385 -9.94 -29.52 5.17
N LEU A 386 -10.21 -28.82 6.27
CA LEU A 386 -10.36 -27.37 6.25
C LEU A 386 -9.03 -26.79 5.75
N ASP A 387 -8.95 -26.42 4.46
CA ASP A 387 -7.85 -25.62 3.94
C ASP A 387 -7.96 -24.23 4.58
N SER A 388 -7.39 -24.08 5.77
CA SER A 388 -7.13 -22.78 6.36
C SER A 388 -5.94 -22.16 5.63
N ASN A 389 -6.20 -21.46 4.54
CA ASN A 389 -5.22 -20.55 3.94
C ASN A 389 -4.91 -19.43 4.94
N ILE A 390 -3.96 -19.68 5.86
CA ILE A 390 -3.37 -18.65 6.71
C ILE A 390 -2.52 -17.78 5.79
N GLN A 391 -3.07 -16.63 5.40
CA GLN A 391 -2.27 -15.59 4.77
C GLN A 391 -1.42 -14.88 5.83
N ILE A 392 -0.10 -15.07 5.77
CA ILE A 392 0.84 -14.30 6.58
C ILE A 392 0.80 -12.85 6.07
N ARG A 393 0.07 -12.00 6.78
CA ARG A 393 0.14 -10.56 6.59
C ARG A 393 1.42 -10.05 7.23
N ASN A 394 2.48 -9.95 6.43
CA ASN A 394 3.65 -9.15 6.75
C ASN A 394 3.17 -7.73 7.16
N ALA A 395 3.93 -7.00 8.00
CA ALA A 395 3.61 -5.63 8.45
C ALA A 395 3.47 -4.61 7.28
N PRO A 396 3.70 -3.30 7.41
CA PRO A 396 4.06 -2.45 6.23
C PRO A 396 5.61 -2.29 6.06
N ALA A 397 6.13 -1.91 4.87
CA ALA A 397 7.49 -2.20 4.27
C ALA A 397 8.48 -3.35 4.77
N THR A 398 8.14 -4.66 4.82
CA THR A 398 8.97 -5.81 5.23
C THR A 398 8.65 -7.04 4.35
N SER A 399 9.68 -7.63 3.76
CA SER A 399 9.65 -8.94 3.09
C SER A 399 9.32 -10.07 4.08
N SER A 400 8.93 -11.25 3.58
CA SER A 400 8.72 -12.43 4.43
C SER A 400 9.96 -12.78 5.26
N SER A 401 11.16 -12.52 4.72
CA SER A 401 12.41 -12.65 5.47
C SER A 401 12.50 -11.67 6.64
N GLU A 402 12.17 -10.39 6.43
CA GLU A 402 12.19 -9.36 7.46
C GLU A 402 11.08 -9.55 8.51
N THR A 403 9.92 -10.10 8.11
CA THR A 403 8.86 -10.54 9.02
C THR A 403 9.32 -11.70 9.90
N LEU A 404 9.96 -12.71 9.31
CA LEU A 404 10.58 -13.81 10.06
C LEU A 404 11.67 -13.29 11.02
N TRP A 405 12.45 -12.28 10.62
CA TRP A 405 13.44 -11.63 11.48
C TRP A 405 12.81 -10.81 12.61
N ALA A 406 11.69 -10.12 12.39
CA ALA A 406 10.96 -9.40 13.43
C ALA A 406 10.35 -10.37 14.45
N ILE A 407 9.74 -11.45 13.96
CA ILE A 407 9.20 -12.55 14.77
C ILE A 407 10.33 -13.21 15.59
N ARG A 408 11.49 -13.48 14.97
CA ARG A 408 12.71 -13.96 15.66
C ARG A 408 13.07 -13.10 16.86
N ARG A 409 13.17 -11.78 16.66
CA ARG A 409 13.58 -10.82 17.70
C ARG A 409 12.56 -10.78 18.83
N ALA A 410 11.27 -10.78 18.51
CA ALA A 410 10.19 -10.74 19.49
C ALA A 410 10.13 -12.02 20.34
N LEU A 411 10.19 -13.20 19.70
CA LEU A 411 10.18 -14.49 20.38
C LEU A 411 11.45 -14.73 21.20
N SER A 412 12.62 -14.40 20.65
CA SER A 412 13.90 -14.49 21.38
C SER A 412 13.93 -13.59 22.61
N SER A 413 13.36 -12.38 22.52
CA SER A 413 13.23 -11.45 23.65
C SER A 413 12.23 -11.95 24.70
N ALA A 414 11.11 -12.54 24.27
CA ALA A 414 10.08 -13.11 25.15
C ALA A 414 10.57 -14.36 25.89
N ALA A 415 11.29 -15.27 25.21
CA ALA A 415 11.88 -16.48 25.79
C ALA A 415 12.93 -16.18 26.88
N VAL A 416 13.61 -15.02 26.80
CA VAL A 416 14.60 -14.59 27.80
C VAL A 416 13.94 -14.01 29.06
N THR A 417 12.66 -13.59 28.98
CA THR A 417 12.02 -12.80 30.04
C THR A 417 11.04 -13.54 30.95
N LYS A 418 10.52 -14.73 30.59
CA LYS A 418 9.64 -15.55 31.48
C LYS A 418 9.66 -17.05 31.12
N ASN A 419 9.48 -17.92 32.12
CA ASN A 419 9.00 -19.30 31.96
C ASN A 419 7.50 -19.28 31.60
N ASP A 420 7.09 -20.10 30.62
CA ASP A 420 5.73 -20.26 30.07
C ASP A 420 4.92 -18.96 29.91
N THR A 421 5.12 -18.26 28.78
CA THR A 421 4.23 -17.16 28.39
C THR A 421 2.89 -17.71 27.87
N THR A 422 1.93 -17.86 28.77
CA THR A 422 0.50 -18.01 28.43
C THR A 422 -0.15 -16.64 28.37
N SER A 423 -0.74 -16.27 27.23
CA SER A 423 -1.49 -15.03 27.10
C SER A 423 -2.82 -15.30 26.39
N GLU A 424 -3.89 -14.66 26.86
CA GLU A 424 -5.28 -14.91 26.44
C GLU A 424 -5.99 -13.58 26.13
N ASN A 425 -6.83 -13.59 25.09
CA ASN A 425 -7.72 -12.47 24.75
C ASN A 425 -9.04 -12.99 24.15
N SER A 426 -10.14 -12.26 24.33
CA SER A 426 -11.48 -12.69 23.90
C SER A 426 -12.34 -11.54 23.39
N THR A 427 -13.25 -11.81 22.46
CA THR A 427 -14.25 -10.85 21.97
C THR A 427 -15.64 -11.48 21.90
N SER A 428 -16.69 -10.69 22.11
CA SER A 428 -18.08 -11.13 21.97
C SER A 428 -18.58 -10.98 20.54
N LEU A 429 -19.23 -12.02 20.04
CA LEU A 429 -20.08 -12.00 18.87
C LEU A 429 -21.48 -11.62 19.35
N ASP A 430 -21.97 -10.44 18.96
CA ASP A 430 -23.36 -10.04 19.20
C ASP A 430 -23.77 -9.10 18.05
N LYS A 431 -24.33 -9.71 17.00
CA LYS A 431 -24.87 -8.97 15.86
C LYS A 431 -26.26 -9.47 15.52
N SER A 432 -27.18 -8.55 15.27
CA SER A 432 -28.49 -8.81 14.70
C SER A 432 -28.72 -7.96 13.46
N TRP A 433 -29.52 -8.47 12.53
CA TRP A 433 -29.79 -7.82 11.24
C TRP A 433 -31.25 -8.03 10.82
N ASP A 434 -32.16 -7.72 11.75
CA ASP A 434 -33.61 -7.85 11.55
C ASP A 434 -34.10 -6.86 10.47
N GLY A 435 -34.82 -7.39 9.48
CA GLY A 435 -35.34 -6.62 8.34
C GLY A 435 -34.28 -6.19 7.32
N ALA A 436 -33.05 -6.72 7.40
CA ALA A 436 -31.97 -6.36 6.49
C ALA A 436 -32.04 -7.15 5.17
N VAL A 437 -31.77 -6.47 4.06
CA VAL A 437 -31.48 -7.12 2.78
C VAL A 437 -30.05 -7.63 2.83
N LEU A 438 -29.87 -8.94 2.92
CA LEU A 438 -28.56 -9.60 3.00
C LEU A 438 -27.92 -9.79 1.63
N PHE A 439 -28.74 -9.81 0.58
CA PHE A 439 -28.30 -9.96 -0.80
C PHE A 439 -29.35 -9.36 -1.74
N HIS A 440 -28.91 -8.59 -2.74
CA HIS A 440 -29.77 -8.00 -3.76
C HIS A 440 -29.11 -8.13 -5.14
N TYR A 441 -29.79 -8.80 -6.06
CA TYR A 441 -29.36 -8.94 -7.46
C TYR A 441 -30.51 -8.60 -8.40
N THR A 442 -30.29 -7.68 -9.34
CA THR A 442 -31.23 -7.32 -10.41
C THR A 442 -30.58 -7.52 -11.77
N ASP A 443 -31.12 -8.44 -12.57
CA ASP A 443 -30.76 -8.56 -13.98
C ASP A 443 -31.81 -7.85 -14.86
N GLY A 444 -31.33 -7.07 -15.83
CA GLY A 444 -32.14 -6.17 -16.64
C GLY A 444 -31.60 -6.06 -18.06
N ALA A 445 -31.77 -7.12 -18.85
CA ALA A 445 -31.57 -7.09 -20.30
C ALA A 445 -32.92 -7.11 -21.03
N GLU A 446 -33.30 -6.00 -21.67
CA GLU A 446 -34.39 -6.01 -22.66
C GLU A 446 -33.88 -6.64 -23.95
N ASN A 447 -34.40 -7.82 -24.31
CA ASN A 447 -34.37 -8.29 -25.68
C ASN A 447 -35.70 -8.94 -26.06
N GLY A 448 -36.44 -8.27 -26.95
CA GLY A 448 -37.50 -8.85 -27.78
C GLY A 448 -38.54 -9.76 -27.11
N ASN A 449 -39.65 -9.18 -26.68
CA ASN A 449 -40.98 -9.79 -26.51
C ASN A 449 -41.23 -10.81 -25.37
N LEU A 450 -40.31 -10.99 -24.43
CA LEU A 450 -40.63 -11.55 -23.11
C LEU A 450 -39.79 -10.86 -22.03
N SER A 451 -40.44 -10.15 -21.10
CA SER A 451 -39.81 -9.63 -19.89
C SER A 451 -39.85 -10.70 -18.81
N VAL A 452 -38.70 -11.28 -18.48
CA VAL A 452 -38.53 -12.01 -17.21
C VAL A 452 -37.51 -11.23 -16.39
N THR A 453 -38.01 -10.34 -15.55
CA THR A 453 -37.23 -9.75 -14.46
C THR A 453 -37.15 -10.77 -13.33
N ALA A 454 -36.00 -11.43 -13.17
CA ALA A 454 -35.70 -12.19 -11.98
C ALA A 454 -34.80 -11.33 -11.08
N SER A 455 -35.42 -10.65 -10.11
CA SER A 455 -34.70 -10.01 -9.00
C SER A 455 -34.66 -10.99 -7.83
N VAL A 456 -33.47 -11.36 -7.36
CA VAL A 456 -33.32 -12.17 -6.13
C VAL A 456 -32.98 -11.22 -5.00
N GLU A 457 -33.86 -11.18 -4.00
CA GLU A 457 -33.69 -10.41 -2.78
C GLU A 457 -33.76 -11.39 -1.59
N ILE A 458 -32.68 -11.47 -0.82
CA ILE A 458 -32.65 -12.27 0.42
C ILE A 458 -32.89 -11.31 1.56
N ILE A 459 -34.10 -11.35 2.11
CA ILE A 459 -34.49 -10.50 3.24
C ILE A 459 -34.42 -11.35 4.50
N CYS A 460 -33.60 -10.90 5.46
CA CYS A 460 -33.65 -11.44 6.81
C CYS A 460 -34.83 -10.82 7.56
N THR A 461 -35.77 -11.63 8.03
CA THR A 461 -36.88 -11.15 8.86
C THR A 461 -36.48 -11.06 10.33
N THR A 462 -35.78 -12.08 10.85
CA THR A 462 -35.16 -12.06 12.18
C THR A 462 -33.90 -12.91 12.15
N CYS A 463 -32.75 -12.29 12.36
CA CYS A 463 -31.48 -13.01 12.34
C CYS A 463 -30.47 -12.40 13.30
N TYR A 464 -29.72 -13.27 13.95
CA TYR A 464 -28.63 -12.87 14.81
C TYR A 464 -27.55 -13.95 14.89
N ILE A 465 -26.35 -13.51 15.24
CA ILE A 465 -25.26 -14.36 15.69
C ILE A 465 -24.77 -13.89 17.06
N LYS A 466 -24.67 -14.84 17.99
CA LYS A 466 -24.20 -14.60 19.35
C LYS A 466 -23.14 -15.62 19.73
N GLY A 467 -22.22 -15.25 20.62
CA GLY A 467 -21.18 -16.14 21.12
C GLY A 467 -19.94 -15.38 21.60
N THR A 468 -18.89 -16.10 21.97
CA THR A 468 -17.59 -15.52 22.35
C THR A 468 -16.48 -16.22 21.59
N ALA A 469 -15.57 -15.47 20.99
CA ALA A 469 -14.36 -16.00 20.35
C ALA A 469 -13.14 -15.62 21.21
N SER A 470 -12.30 -16.60 21.53
CA SER A 470 -11.07 -16.43 22.33
C SER A 470 -9.85 -17.01 21.63
N VAL A 471 -8.68 -16.45 21.94
CA VAL A 471 -7.38 -16.92 21.45
C VAL A 471 -6.42 -17.08 22.64
N HIS A 472 -5.71 -18.21 22.65
CA HIS A 472 -4.70 -18.54 23.64
C HIS A 472 -3.38 -18.83 22.91
N PHE A 473 -2.28 -18.25 23.38
CA PHE A 473 -0.93 -18.52 22.87
C PHE A 473 -0.08 -19.20 23.93
N THR A 474 0.62 -20.27 23.56
CA THR A 474 1.55 -21.05 24.41
C THR A 474 2.90 -21.25 23.71
N MET A 475 3.99 -21.28 24.49
CA MET A 475 5.35 -21.45 23.98
C MET A 475 6.21 -22.33 24.92
N ASP A 476 6.86 -23.37 24.39
CA ASP A 476 7.66 -24.36 25.16
C ASP A 476 9.09 -23.87 25.50
N GLU A 477 9.67 -24.33 26.62
CA GLU A 477 10.96 -23.88 27.18
C GLU A 477 12.24 -24.26 26.37
N GLY A 478 12.13 -24.91 25.21
CA GLY A 478 13.27 -25.48 24.44
C GLY A 478 13.56 -24.86 23.06
N PHE A 479 12.91 -23.76 22.71
CA PHE A 479 12.87 -23.20 21.36
C PHE A 479 14.20 -22.64 20.83
N ASP A 480 14.76 -23.22 19.74
CA ASP A 480 15.93 -22.70 19.00
C ASP A 480 15.56 -22.25 17.57
N PHE A 481 15.35 -20.94 17.41
CA PHE A 481 14.98 -20.32 16.14
C PHE A 481 16.08 -20.42 15.05
N SER A 482 17.34 -20.64 15.43
CA SER A 482 18.46 -20.59 14.48
C SER A 482 18.51 -21.79 13.54
N GLU A 483 18.04 -22.95 14.00
CA GLU A 483 18.01 -24.20 13.24
C GLU A 483 16.85 -24.20 12.21
N ALA A 484 15.69 -23.67 12.58
CA ALA A 484 14.52 -23.55 11.69
C ALA A 484 14.82 -22.71 10.43
N VAL A 485 15.44 -21.54 10.60
CA VAL A 485 15.75 -20.59 9.48
C VAL A 485 16.79 -21.15 8.49
N GLY A 486 17.70 -22.01 8.95
CA GLY A 486 18.70 -22.63 8.09
C GLY A 486 18.09 -23.51 6.99
N ASN A 487 16.98 -24.18 7.28
CA ASN A 487 16.32 -25.10 6.36
C ASN A 487 15.55 -24.35 5.26
N VAL A 488 14.84 -23.27 5.59
CA VAL A 488 14.09 -22.39 4.65
C VAL A 488 14.98 -21.90 3.51
N THR A 489 16.16 -21.41 3.86
CA THR A 489 17.09 -20.79 2.90
C THR A 489 17.56 -21.78 1.83
N SER A 490 17.53 -23.08 2.13
CA SER A 490 17.95 -24.16 1.23
C SER A 490 16.84 -24.64 0.30
N GLN A 491 15.58 -24.64 0.74
CA GLN A 491 14.41 -25.09 -0.02
C GLN A 491 14.03 -24.08 -1.12
N ILE A 492 14.00 -22.78 -0.79
CA ILE A 492 13.72 -21.68 -1.75
C ILE A 492 14.62 -21.75 -2.99
N ARG A 493 15.87 -22.19 -2.83
CA ARG A 493 16.84 -22.24 -3.94
C ARG A 493 16.56 -23.40 -4.91
N ALA A 494 15.86 -24.45 -4.49
CA ALA A 494 15.59 -25.63 -5.30
C ALA A 494 14.32 -25.50 -6.15
N GLU A 495 13.28 -24.85 -5.64
CA GLU A 495 12.00 -24.64 -6.34
C GLU A 495 12.09 -23.69 -7.53
N ILE A 496 12.88 -22.62 -7.40
CA ILE A 496 13.11 -21.63 -8.48
C ILE A 496 13.68 -22.29 -9.75
N GLY A 497 14.34 -23.44 -9.65
CA GLY A 497 14.91 -24.15 -10.80
C GLY A 497 13.92 -24.99 -11.62
N ASN A 498 12.79 -25.43 -11.05
CA ASN A 498 11.85 -26.35 -11.71
C ASN A 498 10.70 -25.63 -12.44
N VAL A 499 10.35 -24.42 -12.01
CA VAL A 499 9.21 -23.64 -12.55
C VAL A 499 9.43 -23.18 -14.00
N THR A 500 10.69 -23.08 -14.46
CA THR A 500 11.01 -22.51 -15.78
C THR A 500 10.66 -23.42 -16.97
N GLU A 501 10.56 -24.74 -16.80
CA GLU A 501 10.33 -25.67 -17.91
C GLU A 501 8.85 -25.99 -18.16
N THR A 502 7.99 -25.98 -17.14
CA THR A 502 6.58 -26.44 -17.27
C THR A 502 5.62 -25.37 -17.81
N VAL A 503 5.95 -24.09 -17.62
CA VAL A 503 5.12 -22.94 -18.02
C VAL A 503 5.15 -22.68 -19.53
N ILE A 504 6.22 -23.09 -20.21
CA ILE A 504 6.43 -22.86 -21.65
C ILE A 504 5.52 -23.76 -22.51
N ASP A 505 5.27 -25.00 -22.07
CA ASP A 505 4.52 -25.98 -22.86
C ASP A 505 2.99 -25.79 -22.78
N TYR A 506 2.46 -25.25 -21.68
CA TYR A 506 1.01 -25.02 -21.50
C TYR A 506 0.50 -23.72 -22.19
N ALA A 507 1.36 -22.71 -22.28
CA ALA A 507 1.04 -21.43 -22.93
C ALA A 507 0.82 -21.57 -24.46
N LEU A 508 1.38 -22.61 -25.08
CA LEU A 508 1.25 -22.86 -26.51
C LEU A 508 -0.10 -23.49 -26.90
N ASP A 509 -0.74 -24.25 -26.01
CA ASP A 509 -2.01 -24.97 -26.30
C ASP A 509 -3.26 -24.08 -26.07
N SER A 510 -3.19 -23.16 -25.10
CA SER A 510 -4.28 -22.22 -24.78
C SER A 510 -4.46 -21.11 -25.83
N ALA A 511 -3.42 -20.81 -26.61
CA ALA A 511 -3.42 -19.74 -27.62
C ALA A 511 -4.28 -20.08 -28.87
N GLU A 512 -4.49 -21.36 -29.18
CA GLU A 512 -5.26 -21.76 -30.38
C GLU A 512 -6.78 -21.55 -30.22
N ASN A 513 -7.33 -21.65 -29.00
CA ASN A 513 -8.79 -21.53 -28.76
C ASN A 513 -9.30 -20.09 -28.63
N PHE A 514 -8.47 -19.15 -28.16
CA PHE A 514 -8.80 -17.73 -28.00
C PHE A 514 -9.15 -17.05 -29.34
N THR A 515 -8.48 -17.48 -30.41
CA THR A 515 -8.65 -16.92 -31.76
C THR A 515 -10.06 -17.13 -32.33
N LEU A 516 -10.81 -18.15 -31.85
CA LEU A 516 -12.15 -18.48 -32.32
C LEU A 516 -13.27 -17.69 -31.64
N ALA A 517 -13.09 -17.28 -30.37
CA ALA A 517 -14.09 -16.50 -29.62
C ALA A 517 -14.12 -15.03 -30.05
N VAL A 518 -12.94 -14.46 -30.36
CA VAL A 518 -12.78 -13.06 -30.79
C VAL A 518 -13.48 -12.76 -32.13
N ILE A 519 -13.69 -13.77 -32.97
CA ILE A 519 -14.39 -13.61 -34.27
C ILE A 519 -15.89 -13.37 -34.11
N ASN A 520 -16.50 -13.72 -32.96
CA ASN A 520 -17.95 -13.71 -32.75
C ASN A 520 -18.49 -12.57 -31.86
N HIS A 521 -17.66 -11.62 -31.43
CA HIS A 521 -18.08 -10.41 -30.70
C HIS A 521 -18.95 -10.66 -29.44
N ASP A 522 -18.55 -11.62 -28.61
CA ASP A 522 -19.13 -11.82 -27.28
C ASP A 522 -17.99 -11.78 -26.25
N ILE A 523 -17.90 -10.69 -25.47
CA ILE A 523 -16.77 -10.46 -24.55
C ILE A 523 -17.21 -10.05 -23.14
N ASP A 524 -18.52 -10.02 -22.85
CA ASP A 524 -19.04 -9.63 -21.54
C ASP A 524 -19.07 -10.80 -20.52
N GLY A 525 -18.21 -11.80 -20.70
CA GLY A 525 -18.20 -12.99 -19.85
C GLY A 525 -16.98 -13.92 -19.98
N PHE A 526 -15.80 -13.40 -20.34
CA PHE A 526 -14.58 -14.21 -20.37
C PHE A 526 -13.71 -13.95 -19.14
N ASP A 527 -13.71 -14.90 -18.20
CA ASP A 527 -12.75 -14.99 -17.11
C ASP A 527 -11.50 -15.74 -17.60
N PHE A 528 -10.31 -15.15 -17.41
CA PHE A 528 -9.06 -15.84 -17.68
C PHE A 528 -8.91 -17.00 -16.67
N PRO A 529 -8.48 -18.20 -17.08
CA PRO A 529 -8.20 -19.25 -16.12
C PRO A 529 -7.03 -18.77 -15.23
N PRO A 530 -7.15 -18.93 -13.91
CA PRO A 530 -6.07 -18.59 -13.00
C PRO A 530 -4.86 -19.50 -13.27
N PHE A 531 -3.71 -18.90 -13.54
CA PHE A 531 -2.46 -19.63 -13.51
C PHE A 531 -2.00 -19.73 -12.06
N ASP A 532 -2.02 -20.96 -11.58
CA ASP A 532 -1.59 -21.36 -10.24
C ASP A 532 -0.10 -21.71 -10.30
N ILE A 533 0.76 -20.73 -9.98
CA ILE A 533 2.14 -21.00 -9.58
C ILE A 533 2.28 -20.43 -8.19
N ASP A 534 2.09 -21.31 -7.22
CA ASP A 534 2.27 -21.03 -5.81
C ASP A 534 3.76 -20.78 -5.52
N PHE A 535 4.06 -19.65 -4.88
CA PHE A 535 5.34 -19.43 -4.22
C PHE A 535 5.14 -19.63 -2.73
N ASP A 536 4.61 -20.81 -2.38
CA ASP A 536 4.58 -21.26 -1.00
C ASP A 536 6.02 -21.52 -0.58
N VAL A 537 6.63 -20.54 0.09
CA VAL A 537 7.89 -20.79 0.76
C VAL A 537 7.52 -21.55 2.02
N ASP A 538 7.74 -22.85 1.99
CA ASP A 538 7.53 -23.79 3.09
C ASP A 538 8.23 -23.25 4.36
N VAL A 539 7.49 -22.54 5.21
CA VAL A 539 8.01 -22.01 6.46
C VAL A 539 8.04 -23.19 7.44
N PRO A 540 9.17 -23.50 8.10
CA PRO A 540 9.26 -24.60 9.03
C PRO A 540 8.29 -24.30 10.16
N LYS A 541 7.30 -25.18 10.31
CA LYS A 541 6.41 -25.21 11.45
C LYS A 541 7.19 -25.06 12.75
N LEU A 542 6.65 -24.29 13.67
CA LEU A 542 7.21 -24.11 15.00
C LEU A 542 6.33 -24.86 16.00
N PRO A 543 6.53 -26.18 16.18
CA PRO A 543 5.65 -26.99 17.03
C PRO A 543 5.68 -26.54 18.50
N GLU A 544 6.76 -25.88 18.93
CA GLU A 544 6.93 -25.31 20.26
C GLU A 544 6.11 -24.04 20.51
N CYS A 545 5.50 -23.44 19.47
CA CYS A 545 4.61 -22.28 19.58
C CYS A 545 3.19 -22.68 19.13
N ASN A 546 2.20 -22.60 20.00
CA ASN A 546 0.84 -23.02 19.69
C ASN A 546 -0.19 -21.91 19.90
N LEU A 547 -1.15 -21.82 18.97
CA LEU A 547 -2.29 -20.95 18.98
C LEU A 547 -3.56 -21.79 19.11
N LYS A 548 -4.33 -21.56 20.17
CA LYS A 548 -5.63 -22.18 20.39
C LYS A 548 -6.74 -21.16 20.26
N PHE A 549 -7.62 -21.37 19.29
CA PHE A 549 -8.83 -20.58 19.07
C PHE A 549 -10.02 -21.31 19.65
N GLN A 550 -10.93 -20.62 20.33
CA GLN A 550 -12.12 -21.24 20.91
C GLN A 550 -13.35 -20.35 20.75
N PHE A 551 -14.44 -20.94 20.25
CA PHE A 551 -15.75 -20.32 20.13
C PHE A 551 -16.70 -20.92 21.16
N ASP A 552 -17.15 -20.12 22.13
CA ASP A 552 -18.05 -20.53 23.20
C ASP A 552 -19.44 -19.93 23.02
N GLY A 553 -20.47 -20.77 23.20
CA GLY A 553 -21.87 -20.36 23.16
C GLY A 553 -22.30 -19.75 21.81
N LEU A 554 -21.80 -20.30 20.70
CA LEU A 554 -22.10 -19.80 19.37
C LEU A 554 -23.53 -20.18 18.99
N GLU A 555 -24.39 -19.18 18.79
CA GLU A 555 -25.79 -19.32 18.41
C GLU A 555 -26.03 -18.49 17.14
N LEU A 556 -26.48 -19.15 16.08
CA LEU A 556 -26.88 -18.53 14.81
C LEU A 556 -28.34 -18.82 14.57
N TYR A 557 -29.15 -17.76 14.53
CA TYR A 557 -30.57 -17.83 14.20
C TYR A 557 -30.78 -17.04 12.92
N MET A 558 -31.44 -17.64 11.94
CA MET A 558 -31.78 -16.97 10.69
C MET A 558 -33.18 -17.35 10.24
N GLU A 559 -34.04 -16.35 10.09
CA GLU A 559 -35.33 -16.46 9.44
C GLU A 559 -35.28 -15.65 8.14
N ILE A 560 -35.48 -16.32 7.01
CA ILE A 560 -35.27 -15.78 5.67
C ILE A 560 -36.56 -15.92 4.87
N ASP A 561 -36.88 -14.89 4.09
CA ASP A 561 -37.97 -14.91 3.11
C ASP A 561 -37.36 -14.65 1.73
N THR A 562 -37.22 -15.70 0.91
CA THR A 562 -36.62 -15.57 -0.43
C THR A 562 -36.98 -16.72 -1.38
N ILE A 563 -36.99 -16.42 -2.68
CA ILE A 563 -37.12 -17.40 -3.76
C ILE A 563 -35.73 -17.55 -4.38
N LEU A 564 -35.10 -18.70 -4.12
CA LEU A 564 -33.79 -19.00 -4.71
C LEU A 564 -34.00 -19.61 -6.10
N SER A 565 -33.29 -19.07 -7.09
CA SER A 565 -33.35 -19.57 -8.47
C SER A 565 -32.60 -20.89 -8.60
N GLY A 566 -33.14 -21.79 -9.43
CA GLY A 566 -32.55 -23.12 -9.61
C GLY A 566 -31.16 -23.08 -10.25
N SER A 567 -30.27 -23.93 -9.76
CA SER A 567 -28.88 -24.12 -10.22
C SER A 567 -27.91 -22.99 -9.85
N ALA A 568 -27.94 -22.53 -8.60
CA ALA A 568 -27.01 -21.53 -8.08
C ALA A 568 -26.48 -21.89 -6.68
N THR A 569 -25.24 -21.48 -6.40
CA THR A 569 -24.65 -21.47 -5.06
C THR A 569 -24.54 -20.02 -4.59
N TYR A 570 -25.07 -19.74 -3.41
CA TYR A 570 -25.06 -18.42 -2.77
C TYR A 570 -24.15 -18.47 -1.56
N THR A 571 -23.11 -17.63 -1.54
CA THR A 571 -22.22 -17.45 -0.39
C THR A 571 -22.51 -16.10 0.24
N LEU A 572 -22.96 -16.10 1.50
CA LEU A 572 -23.30 -14.90 2.26
C LEU A 572 -22.33 -14.74 3.43
N ASN A 573 -21.56 -13.66 3.45
CA ASN A 573 -20.77 -13.31 4.63
C ASN A 573 -21.69 -12.81 5.75
N LEU A 574 -21.85 -13.61 6.79
CA LEU A 574 -22.71 -13.28 7.94
C LEU A 574 -21.96 -12.42 8.96
N TYR A 575 -20.65 -12.63 9.10
CA TYR A 575 -19.83 -11.89 10.04
C TYR A 575 -18.37 -11.90 9.59
N THR A 576 -17.69 -10.76 9.75
CA THR A 576 -16.24 -10.66 9.67
C THR A 576 -15.75 -9.78 10.82
N SER A 577 -14.75 -10.25 11.57
CA SER A 577 -14.19 -9.46 12.67
C SER A 577 -13.52 -8.19 12.13
N GLN A 578 -13.86 -7.02 12.68
CA GLN A 578 -13.27 -5.74 12.25
C GLN A 578 -11.86 -5.50 12.82
N THR A 579 -11.50 -6.22 13.88
CA THR A 579 -10.17 -6.13 14.50
C THR A 579 -9.60 -7.53 14.69
N PRO A 580 -8.28 -7.74 14.52
CA PRO A 580 -7.67 -9.02 14.82
C PRO A 580 -7.85 -9.33 16.32
N ILE A 581 -8.40 -10.50 16.65
CA ILE A 581 -8.29 -11.01 18.04
C ILE A 581 -6.86 -11.50 18.19
N GLY A 582 -6.10 -10.83 19.04
CA GLY A 582 -4.67 -11.10 19.15
C GLY A 582 -4.09 -10.97 20.55
N VAL A 583 -2.88 -11.48 20.66
CA VAL A 583 -2.04 -11.56 21.84
C VAL A 583 -0.76 -10.76 21.59
N LYS A 584 -0.37 -9.92 22.54
CA LYS A 584 0.92 -9.24 22.48
C LYS A 584 2.04 -10.19 22.89
N VAL A 585 3.05 -10.31 22.05
CA VAL A 585 4.28 -11.08 22.30
C VAL A 585 5.44 -10.08 22.41
N GLY A 586 5.79 -9.71 23.64
CA GLY A 586 6.77 -8.63 23.89
C GLY A 586 6.16 -7.23 23.75
N LYS A 587 7.00 -6.22 23.45
CA LYS A 587 6.58 -4.81 23.41
C LYS A 587 5.91 -4.43 22.08
N ASP A 588 6.40 -4.98 20.97
CA ASP A 588 6.14 -4.43 19.63
C ASP A 588 5.48 -5.43 18.65
N LEU A 589 5.22 -6.68 19.08
CA LEU A 589 4.57 -7.70 18.25
C LEU A 589 3.18 -8.04 18.80
N LEU A 590 2.17 -7.91 17.95
CA LEU A 590 0.81 -8.41 18.18
C LEU A 590 0.57 -9.55 17.19
N VAL A 591 0.33 -10.76 17.70
CA VAL A 591 -0.10 -11.90 16.90
C VAL A 591 -1.60 -11.99 17.01
N GLY A 592 -2.35 -11.92 15.91
CA GLY A 592 -3.80 -11.98 15.97
C GLY A 592 -4.44 -12.50 14.69
N VAL A 593 -5.69 -12.93 14.82
CA VAL A 593 -6.48 -13.51 13.72
C VAL A 593 -7.72 -12.68 13.44
N VAL A 594 -8.05 -12.59 12.16
CA VAL A 594 -9.34 -12.11 11.69
C VAL A 594 -10.10 -13.33 11.21
N PHE A 595 -11.31 -13.54 11.70
CA PHE A 595 -12.17 -14.64 11.29
C PHE A 595 -13.44 -14.09 10.63
N SER A 596 -13.94 -14.84 9.65
CA SER A 596 -15.21 -14.63 8.99
C SER A 596 -16.11 -15.86 9.17
N ILE A 597 -17.41 -15.63 9.08
CA ILE A 597 -18.45 -16.67 9.11
C ILE A 597 -19.28 -16.48 7.85
N ASP A 598 -19.17 -17.46 6.95
CA ASP A 598 -19.87 -17.48 5.68
C ASP A 598 -20.96 -18.55 5.70
N LEU A 599 -22.14 -18.21 5.18
CA LEU A 599 -23.23 -19.13 4.92
C LEU A 599 -23.25 -19.48 3.44
N ILE A 600 -23.08 -20.75 3.13
CA ILE A 600 -23.09 -21.25 1.75
C ILE A 600 -24.38 -22.05 1.52
N ILE A 601 -25.20 -21.61 0.57
CA ILE A 601 -26.47 -22.24 0.20
C ILE A 601 -26.37 -22.69 -1.25
N SER A 602 -26.46 -24.00 -1.51
CA SER A 602 -26.48 -24.54 -2.87
C SER A 602 -27.85 -25.13 -3.18
N VAL A 603 -28.50 -24.66 -4.25
CA VAL A 603 -29.82 -25.15 -4.68
C VAL A 603 -29.80 -25.67 -6.11
N GLU A 604 -30.31 -26.89 -6.30
CA GLU A 604 -30.34 -27.57 -7.60
C GLU A 604 -31.57 -27.18 -8.44
N ALA A 605 -32.66 -26.76 -7.79
CA ALA A 605 -33.92 -26.34 -8.41
C ALA A 605 -34.43 -25.05 -7.75
N GLU A 606 -35.41 -24.38 -8.36
CA GLU A 606 -36.04 -23.21 -7.76
C GLU A 606 -36.76 -23.62 -6.47
N VAL A 607 -36.43 -22.97 -5.36
CA VAL A 607 -37.01 -23.25 -4.05
C VAL A 607 -37.47 -21.94 -3.42
N ASP A 608 -38.76 -21.89 -3.08
CA ASP A 608 -39.33 -20.86 -2.21
C ASP A 608 -39.00 -21.25 -0.76
N ILE A 609 -38.14 -20.46 -0.12
CA ILE A 609 -37.75 -20.61 1.28
C ILE A 609 -38.38 -19.47 2.06
N SER A 610 -39.56 -19.76 2.62
CA SER A 610 -40.27 -18.95 3.62
C SER A 610 -40.14 -19.59 5.01
N SER A 611 -38.89 -19.86 5.39
CA SER A 611 -38.51 -20.56 6.62
C SER A 611 -37.08 -20.20 7.00
N GLY A 612 -36.65 -20.63 8.18
CA GLY A 612 -35.33 -20.35 8.69
C GLY A 612 -34.67 -21.57 9.31
N PHE A 613 -33.52 -21.35 9.90
CA PHE A 613 -32.79 -22.37 10.63
C PHE A 613 -32.14 -21.76 11.88
N HIS A 614 -31.95 -22.62 12.87
CA HIS A 614 -31.34 -22.28 14.13
C HIS A 614 -30.23 -23.29 14.44
N ILE A 615 -29.01 -22.78 14.55
CA ILE A 615 -27.80 -23.53 14.88
C ILE A 615 -27.33 -23.07 16.25
N GLN A 616 -27.14 -24.01 17.18
CA GLN A 616 -26.62 -23.73 18.51
C GLN A 616 -25.47 -24.66 18.86
N LEU A 617 -24.32 -24.09 19.16
CA LEU A 617 -23.07 -24.77 19.52
C LEU A 617 -22.73 -24.40 20.97
N ASN A 618 -23.29 -25.18 21.89
CA ASN A 618 -23.28 -24.87 23.33
C ASN A 618 -21.95 -25.16 24.01
N ASP A 619 -21.21 -26.16 23.53
CA ASP A 619 -19.94 -26.59 24.12
C ASP A 619 -18.80 -26.22 23.16
N GLY A 620 -17.85 -25.41 23.67
CA GLY A 620 -16.91 -24.65 22.85
C GLY A 620 -16.22 -25.43 21.74
N ILE A 621 -16.22 -24.88 20.52
CA ILE A 621 -15.44 -25.40 19.40
C ILE A 621 -14.05 -24.83 19.51
N ALA A 622 -13.03 -25.68 19.61
CA ALA A 622 -11.65 -25.24 19.67
C ALA A 622 -10.82 -25.76 18.49
N PHE A 623 -9.93 -24.91 18.00
CA PHE A 623 -8.97 -25.19 16.95
C PHE A 623 -7.57 -24.90 17.49
N ASP A 624 -6.71 -25.91 17.55
CA ASP A 624 -5.31 -25.77 17.90
C ASP A 624 -4.48 -25.73 16.61
N ILE A 625 -3.55 -24.79 16.49
CA ILE A 625 -2.68 -24.62 15.32
C ILE A 625 -1.26 -24.32 15.80
N HIS A 626 -0.25 -24.99 15.26
CA HIS A 626 1.14 -24.61 15.51
C HIS A 626 1.48 -23.35 14.71
N MET A 627 2.38 -22.51 15.21
CA MET A 627 2.69 -21.25 14.54
C MET A 627 3.38 -21.52 13.19
N PHE A 628 2.85 -20.90 12.13
CA PHE A 628 3.19 -21.14 10.72
C PHE A 628 2.86 -22.54 10.19
N ASP A 629 2.04 -23.29 10.92
CA ASP A 629 1.44 -24.52 10.41
C ASP A 629 0.17 -24.19 9.64
N HIS A 630 -0.04 -24.88 8.52
CA HIS A 630 -1.19 -24.69 7.63
C HIS A 630 -2.34 -25.61 8.06
N ASP A 631 -2.01 -26.71 8.75
CA ASP A 631 -2.96 -27.67 9.25
C ASP A 631 -3.40 -27.31 10.68
N VAL A 632 -4.72 -27.43 10.92
CA VAL A 632 -5.23 -27.45 12.29
C VAL A 632 -4.74 -28.72 12.98
N SER A 633 -3.91 -28.58 14.03
CA SER A 633 -3.32 -29.71 14.75
C SER A 633 -4.36 -30.51 15.52
N SER A 634 -5.40 -29.86 16.05
CA SER A 634 -6.59 -30.53 16.54
C SER A 634 -7.85 -29.66 16.47
N ILE A 635 -8.96 -30.29 16.11
CA ILE A 635 -10.31 -29.71 16.21
C ILE A 635 -11.03 -30.42 17.35
N THR A 636 -11.47 -29.65 18.34
CA THR A 636 -12.36 -30.13 19.40
C THR A 636 -13.77 -29.65 19.10
N PHE A 637 -14.68 -30.58 18.80
CA PHE A 637 -16.09 -30.30 18.60
C PHE A 637 -16.91 -31.06 19.65
N ASN A 638 -17.55 -30.33 20.56
CA ASN A 638 -18.23 -30.91 21.72
C ASN A 638 -19.74 -31.11 21.52
N GLY A 639 -20.23 -30.98 20.27
CA GLY A 639 -21.62 -31.20 19.90
C GLY A 639 -22.37 -29.90 19.56
N GLY A 640 -23.47 -30.05 18.84
CA GLY A 640 -24.29 -28.93 18.35
C GLY A 640 -25.72 -29.35 18.07
N ASN A 641 -26.65 -28.41 18.22
CA ASN A 641 -28.05 -28.58 17.85
C ASN A 641 -28.33 -27.83 16.55
N PHE A 642 -29.07 -28.47 15.65
CA PHE A 642 -29.57 -27.87 14.43
C PHE A 642 -31.05 -28.16 14.30
N GLU A 643 -31.85 -27.12 14.10
CA GLU A 643 -33.28 -27.25 13.80
C GLU A 643 -33.67 -26.32 12.66
N PHE A 644 -34.56 -26.82 11.78
CA PHE A 644 -35.27 -25.98 10.84
C PHE A 644 -36.44 -25.30 11.56
N LEU A 645 -36.60 -24.00 11.33
CA LEU A 645 -37.76 -23.26 11.82
C LEU A 645 -39.00 -23.69 11.01
N PRO A 646 -40.17 -23.84 11.65
CA PRO A 646 -41.36 -24.39 11.01
C PRO A 646 -41.81 -23.54 9.80
N VAL A 647 -42.03 -24.20 8.65
CA VAL A 647 -42.58 -23.59 7.42
C VAL A 647 -44.10 -23.48 7.55
N THR A 648 -44.68 -22.30 7.28
CA THR A 648 -46.14 -22.14 7.20
C THR A 648 -46.60 -22.16 5.74
N LEU A 649 -47.03 -23.32 5.24
CA LEU A 649 -47.57 -23.43 3.88
C LEU A 649 -48.99 -22.84 3.80
N VAL A 650 -49.16 -21.70 3.13
CA VAL A 650 -50.48 -21.13 2.85
C VAL A 650 -50.92 -21.51 1.43
N GLY A 651 -51.51 -22.70 1.30
CA GLY A 651 -52.24 -23.10 0.08
C GLY A 651 -53.69 -22.65 0.14
N ALA A 652 -54.19 -22.02 -0.93
CA ALA A 652 -55.60 -21.66 -1.06
C ALA A 652 -56.50 -22.88 -0.74
N ASN A 653 -57.24 -22.78 0.37
CA ASN A 653 -58.30 -23.65 0.87
C ASN A 653 -57.99 -25.01 1.53
N THR A 654 -56.79 -25.28 2.07
CA THR A 654 -56.71 -26.25 3.20
C THR A 654 -55.45 -26.06 4.05
N VAL A 655 -55.63 -25.92 5.37
CA VAL A 655 -54.55 -26.01 6.36
C VAL A 655 -54.39 -27.49 6.74
N LEU A 656 -53.21 -28.05 6.54
CA LEU A 656 -52.80 -29.32 7.14
C LEU A 656 -51.71 -29.00 8.17
N THR A 657 -52.00 -29.33 9.43
CA THR A 657 -51.05 -29.32 10.56
C THR A 657 -50.15 -30.53 10.55
#